data_AF-W8S436-F1
#
_entry.id   AF-W8S436-F1
#
_cell.length_a   1.000
_cell.length_b   1.000
_cell.length_c   1.000
_cell.angle_alpha   90.00
_cell.angle_beta   90.00
_cell.angle_gamma   90.00
#
_symmetry.space_group_name_H-M   'P 1'
#
loop_
_entity.id
_entity.type
_entity.pdbx_description
1 polymer ?
#
loop_
_entity_poly.entity_id
_entity_poly.type
_entity_poly.pdbx_seq_one_letter_code
_entity_poly.pdbx_strand_id
1 'polypeptide(L)'
;MSDRAKAAAEDQIQGAVIADGVDEEPVESNRRLFTGKAYLAIATLSTLYAAFHMAALNGLSVSGMTGLDLPFLPQFPLETWNFRIMHIAGALALGFLLFSAHTFDGKQHRDTRWLSLVALALVIPVGISAFTVMGFMQMINSGDLPEMGGLITWAAFPGTEIYQTEITWFGIPLLIATGGAIVTGWFERRGRELFAASDVVLALCGIVVAMYLVTIYGTAARNSVGTPFVPIGVAFAATAGAAMILELTRRVAGLALVIITGVFLVYTFTAHLLPGLLAVQNPYSWQRFFGHVYSDAGILGPTTAVSSTYIILFIIFAAFLQASKVGDYFVNFAFAAAGRARGGPAKVAIFASGLMGMINGTSAGNVVATGSLTIPLMKKVGYEKKTAGAIEAAASTGGQIMPPIMGAGAFIMAEITGIPYQEIAIAAIIPAILYFASIYFMVDFEAAKLHMRGMREDELPKFRALAKQVYLFVPIIILIAALFMGYSVIRAGTLATAAAAVVSWLTPHRMGLRSILKAFELAGVMSIQIIAVCACAGIIVGVISLTGVGARFSSVLLDLAAASQLLALFFAMCIAILLGMGMPTTAAYAVAASVVAPGLVQLGIPMLTAHFFVFYFAVVSAITPPVALASYAAAGISGANPMETSVASFKIGIAAFIVPFMFFYNSAILMDGTWVEVIRAGITATFGVFLLSAGVQGWFMGGRSAWFLRLGLIIAALFMIEGGLVSDLIGLGAAAIIYLCKRSFTRTPTRPSRCAAPTDRPCTANAGPQPAAPPWRGRSDLTAGLCSARGMGQNTPHAAPQPIPHRARLRPEPLSVLRPRSRRRTPCGLAGVRPAGRDHAPCDQHHPARPPFRARAGDTARHPCASGALLCRRSAFDAGTRTATAYPAARPRAAGLHHAPDQGPGTRDRAAGP
;
A
#
# COMPACT_ATOMS: atom_id res chain seq x y z
N MET A 1 22.15 -0.61 -45.84
CA MET A 1 22.21 -1.78 -44.93
C MET A 1 20.86 -2.45 -44.96
N SER A 2 20.79 -3.75 -45.26
CA SER A 2 19.58 -4.39 -45.83
C SER A 2 18.60 -4.95 -44.79
N ASP A 3 17.40 -5.32 -45.26
CA ASP A 3 16.36 -5.96 -44.45
C ASP A 3 16.81 -7.27 -43.78
N ARG A 4 17.91 -7.90 -44.22
CA ARG A 4 18.54 -9.01 -43.47
C ARG A 4 19.08 -8.60 -42.11
N ALA A 5 19.52 -7.35 -41.93
CA ALA A 5 19.95 -6.83 -40.62
C ALA A 5 18.75 -6.52 -39.71
N LYS A 6 17.60 -6.12 -40.28
CA LYS A 6 16.33 -6.04 -39.53
C LYS A 6 15.81 -7.42 -39.17
N ALA A 7 15.73 -8.34 -40.13
CA ALA A 7 15.28 -9.70 -39.90
C ALA A 7 16.17 -10.42 -38.87
N ALA A 8 17.50 -10.30 -38.95
CA ALA A 8 18.40 -10.88 -37.94
C ALA A 8 18.33 -10.19 -36.57
N ALA A 9 17.88 -8.93 -36.49
CA ALA A 9 17.55 -8.28 -35.23
C ALA A 9 16.20 -8.81 -34.67
N GLU A 10 15.17 -8.93 -35.52
CA GLU A 10 13.86 -9.49 -35.17
C GLU A 10 13.93 -10.97 -34.76
N ASP A 11 14.84 -11.75 -35.37
CA ASP A 11 15.07 -13.17 -35.03
C ASP A 11 15.90 -13.31 -33.74
N GLN A 12 16.85 -12.40 -33.46
CA GLN A 12 17.51 -12.32 -32.14
C GLN A 12 16.59 -11.81 -31.02
N ILE A 13 15.51 -11.10 -31.36
CA ILE A 13 14.50 -10.62 -30.40
C ILE A 13 13.56 -11.75 -29.94
N GLN A 14 13.36 -12.80 -30.75
CA GLN A 14 12.43 -13.90 -30.40
C GLN A 14 12.98 -14.90 -29.37
N GLY A 15 14.28 -14.88 -29.05
CA GLY A 15 14.90 -15.77 -28.06
C GLY A 15 15.23 -15.14 -26.70
N ALA A 16 15.37 -13.80 -26.64
CA ALA A 16 15.76 -13.10 -25.41
C ALA A 16 14.55 -12.79 -24.52
N VAL A 17 14.69 -12.94 -23.21
CA VAL A 17 13.73 -12.43 -22.21
C VAL A 17 13.87 -10.90 -22.16
N ILE A 18 13.11 -10.22 -23.00
CA ILE A 18 12.96 -8.76 -22.98
C ILE A 18 11.71 -8.45 -22.16
N ALA A 19 11.88 -7.68 -21.09
CA ALA A 19 10.76 -7.10 -20.35
C ALA A 19 10.15 -5.95 -21.16
N ASP A 20 8.83 -5.98 -21.33
CA ASP A 20 8.01 -4.91 -21.92
C ASP A 20 6.67 -4.89 -21.17
N GLY A 21 6.15 -3.70 -20.92
CA GLY A 21 4.87 -3.50 -20.23
C GLY A 21 4.94 -3.58 -18.71
N VAL A 22 6.13 -3.57 -18.10
CA VAL A 22 6.27 -3.47 -16.63
C VAL A 22 5.89 -2.07 -16.13
N ASP A 23 6.04 -1.06 -17.01
CA ASP A 23 5.52 0.30 -16.81
C ASP A 23 3.98 0.42 -16.98
N GLU A 24 3.25 -0.65 -17.33
CA GLU A 24 1.79 -0.63 -17.43
C GLU A 24 1.14 -0.94 -16.08
N GLU A 25 0.44 0.05 -15.50
CA GLU A 25 -0.29 -0.13 -14.24
C GLU A 25 -1.45 -1.13 -14.43
N PRO A 26 -1.56 -2.18 -13.59
CA PRO A 26 -2.62 -3.17 -13.73
C PRO A 26 -3.99 -2.57 -13.37
N VAL A 27 -4.89 -2.52 -14.34
CA VAL A 27 -6.23 -1.93 -14.15
C VAL A 27 -7.02 -2.68 -13.08
N GLU A 28 -7.40 -1.96 -12.02
CA GLU A 28 -8.12 -2.48 -10.88
C GLU A 28 -9.51 -2.99 -11.25
N SER A 29 -9.94 -4.06 -10.58
CA SER A 29 -11.18 -4.77 -10.92
C SER A 29 -12.45 -3.91 -10.79
N ASN A 30 -12.43 -2.82 -10.02
CA ASN A 30 -13.52 -1.86 -9.86
C ASN A 30 -13.27 -0.49 -10.54
N ARG A 31 -12.14 -0.30 -11.22
CA ARG A 31 -11.85 0.94 -11.97
C ARG A 31 -12.66 0.99 -13.26
N ARG A 32 -13.35 2.11 -13.49
CA ARG A 32 -14.08 2.42 -14.72
C ARG A 32 -13.13 2.69 -15.87
N LEU A 33 -13.56 2.30 -17.07
CA LEU A 33 -12.82 2.45 -18.31
C LEU A 33 -13.68 3.22 -19.30
N PHE A 34 -13.59 4.54 -19.21
CA PHE A 34 -14.31 5.45 -20.08
C PHE A 34 -13.76 5.43 -21.51
N THR A 35 -14.62 5.77 -22.47
CA THR A 35 -14.23 5.97 -23.88
C THR A 35 -14.82 7.29 -24.41
N GLY A 36 -14.31 7.77 -25.55
CA GLY A 36 -14.81 8.97 -26.20
C GLY A 36 -14.80 10.22 -25.31
N LYS A 37 -15.94 10.94 -25.25
CA LYS A 37 -16.06 12.20 -24.49
C LYS A 37 -15.90 12.02 -22.97
N ALA A 38 -16.37 10.91 -22.41
CA ALA A 38 -16.24 10.66 -20.97
C ALA A 38 -14.78 10.41 -20.57
N TYR A 39 -14.01 9.73 -21.43
CA TYR A 39 -12.56 9.59 -21.25
C TYR A 39 -11.88 10.96 -21.28
N LEU A 40 -12.18 11.81 -22.28
CA LEU A 40 -11.57 13.14 -22.39
C LEU A 40 -11.86 13.99 -21.15
N ALA A 41 -13.08 13.97 -20.62
CA ALA A 41 -13.45 14.70 -19.41
C ALA A 41 -12.64 14.24 -18.18
N ILE A 42 -12.59 12.92 -17.91
CA ILE A 42 -11.87 12.36 -16.76
C ILE A 42 -10.36 12.53 -16.93
N ALA A 43 -9.81 12.31 -18.12
CA ALA A 43 -8.40 12.54 -18.39
C ALA A 43 -8.01 14.00 -18.17
N THR A 44 -8.86 14.95 -18.59
CA THR A 44 -8.66 16.38 -18.36
C THR A 44 -8.70 16.71 -16.87
N LEU A 45 -9.70 16.22 -16.13
CA LEU A 45 -9.79 16.46 -14.68
C LEU A 45 -8.60 15.86 -13.91
N SER A 46 -8.18 14.63 -14.23
CA SER A 46 -6.99 14.01 -13.61
C SER A 46 -5.69 14.76 -13.96
N THR A 47 -5.55 15.22 -15.21
CA THR A 47 -4.42 16.05 -15.66
C THR A 47 -4.39 17.38 -14.92
N LEU A 48 -5.52 18.09 -14.86
CA LEU A 48 -5.63 19.38 -14.17
C LEU A 48 -5.37 19.24 -12.66
N TYR A 49 -5.84 18.16 -12.05
CA TYR A 49 -5.59 17.88 -10.63
C TYR A 49 -4.10 17.67 -10.34
N ALA A 50 -3.39 16.86 -11.13
CA ALA A 50 -1.95 16.65 -10.96
C ALA A 50 -1.14 17.92 -11.32
N ALA A 51 -1.52 18.63 -12.38
CA ALA A 51 -0.89 19.88 -12.79
C ALA A 51 -1.10 21.01 -11.76
N PHE A 52 -2.26 21.08 -11.10
CA PHE A 52 -2.53 22.01 -10.00
C PHE A 52 -1.54 21.81 -8.85
N HIS A 53 -1.27 20.57 -8.43
CA HIS A 53 -0.27 20.31 -7.37
C HIS A 53 1.14 20.70 -7.82
N MET A 54 1.53 20.34 -9.05
CA MET A 54 2.82 20.75 -9.60
C MET A 54 2.96 22.29 -9.65
N ALA A 55 1.92 23.02 -10.04
CA ALA A 55 1.93 24.49 -10.08
C ALA A 55 1.97 25.11 -8.67
N ALA A 56 1.09 24.65 -7.78
CA ALA A 56 0.94 25.15 -6.41
C ALA A 56 2.23 25.01 -5.59
N LEU A 57 2.86 23.84 -5.65
CA LEU A 57 4.08 23.53 -4.89
C LEU A 57 5.31 24.29 -5.41
N ASN A 58 5.32 24.68 -6.69
CA ASN A 58 6.38 25.50 -7.27
C ASN A 58 6.07 27.02 -7.23
N GLY A 59 4.96 27.44 -6.60
CA GLY A 59 4.60 28.85 -6.46
C GLY A 59 4.20 29.54 -7.77
N LEU A 60 3.75 28.79 -8.78
CA LEU A 60 3.40 29.32 -10.10
C LEU A 60 2.02 29.99 -10.08
N SER A 61 1.95 31.24 -9.60
CA SER A 61 0.75 32.09 -9.67
C SER A 61 0.68 32.88 -10.98
N VAL A 62 -0.53 33.00 -11.54
CA VAL A 62 -0.76 33.81 -12.74
C VAL A 62 -0.50 35.29 -12.44
N SER A 63 -0.88 35.76 -11.25
CA SER A 63 -0.54 37.09 -10.73
C SER A 63 0.97 37.30 -10.64
N GLY A 64 1.73 36.36 -10.08
CA GLY A 64 3.20 36.44 -10.00
C GLY A 64 3.90 36.40 -11.35
N MET A 65 3.31 35.76 -12.36
CA MET A 65 3.85 35.70 -13.73
C MET A 65 3.42 36.87 -14.63
N THR A 66 2.28 37.51 -14.37
CA THR A 66 1.65 38.47 -15.31
C THR A 66 1.29 39.83 -14.70
N GLY A 67 1.34 39.97 -13.37
CA GLY A 67 0.85 41.13 -12.64
C GLY A 67 -0.68 41.25 -12.58
N LEU A 68 -1.43 40.29 -13.12
CA LEU A 68 -2.89 40.34 -13.19
C LEU A 68 -3.53 39.46 -12.13
N ASP A 69 -4.19 40.09 -11.15
CA ASP A 69 -5.08 39.42 -10.21
C ASP A 69 -6.42 39.09 -10.89
N LEU A 70 -6.49 37.90 -11.48
CA LEU A 70 -7.71 37.36 -12.05
C LEU A 70 -8.62 36.82 -10.93
N PRO A 71 -9.86 37.33 -10.81
CA PRO A 71 -10.85 36.77 -9.89
C PRO A 71 -11.05 35.27 -10.13
N PHE A 72 -11.32 34.52 -9.05
CA PHE A 72 -11.57 33.07 -9.04
C PHE A 72 -10.39 32.15 -9.39
N LEU A 73 -9.21 32.64 -9.76
CA LEU A 73 -8.01 31.80 -9.85
C LEU A 73 -7.30 31.71 -8.47
N PRO A 74 -6.77 30.52 -8.10
CA PRO A 74 -6.02 30.38 -6.86
C PRO A 74 -4.74 31.20 -6.90
N GLN A 75 -4.58 32.06 -5.89
CA GLN A 75 -3.34 32.77 -5.62
C GLN A 75 -2.37 31.81 -4.92
N PHE A 76 -1.11 31.77 -5.35
CA PHE A 76 -0.07 30.94 -4.72
C PHE A 76 0.99 31.81 -4.04
N PRO A 77 1.49 31.41 -2.86
CA PRO A 77 1.19 30.18 -2.12
C PRO A 77 -0.22 30.17 -1.52
N LEU A 78 -0.93 29.04 -1.66
CA LEU A 78 -2.21 28.83 -0.98
C LEU A 78 -1.97 28.61 0.51
N GLU A 79 -2.93 29.03 1.34
CA GLU A 79 -2.96 28.67 2.75
C GLU A 79 -3.00 27.14 2.91
N THR A 80 -2.23 26.63 3.90
CA THR A 80 -1.93 25.20 4.02
C THR A 80 -3.13 24.29 4.26
N TRP A 81 -4.13 24.72 5.04
CA TRP A 81 -5.36 23.96 5.24
C TRP A 81 -6.21 23.99 3.98
N ASN A 82 -6.36 25.14 3.33
CA ASN A 82 -7.09 25.26 2.07
C ASN A 82 -6.51 24.35 0.99
N PHE A 83 -5.18 24.28 0.87
CA PHE A 83 -4.49 23.36 -0.04
C PHE A 83 -4.76 21.88 0.32
N ARG A 84 -4.68 21.50 1.60
CA ARG A 84 -5.00 20.13 2.08
C ARG A 84 -6.47 19.75 1.87
N ILE A 85 -7.40 20.69 2.03
CA ILE A 85 -8.84 20.49 1.76
C ILE A 85 -9.08 20.29 0.27
N MET A 86 -8.52 21.13 -0.61
CA MET A 86 -8.61 20.96 -2.06
C MET A 86 -7.99 19.64 -2.53
N HIS A 87 -6.86 19.24 -1.94
CA HIS A 87 -6.20 17.97 -2.20
C HIS A 87 -7.14 16.78 -1.91
N ILE A 88 -7.72 16.70 -0.70
CA ILE A 88 -8.69 15.64 -0.35
C ILE A 88 -9.94 15.72 -1.25
N ALA A 89 -10.50 16.91 -1.45
CA ALA A 89 -11.74 17.09 -2.20
C ALA A 89 -11.63 16.65 -3.66
N GLY A 90 -10.53 16.99 -4.34
CA GLY A 90 -10.27 16.53 -5.70
C GLY A 90 -10.04 15.02 -5.79
N ALA A 91 -9.38 14.42 -4.78
CA ALA A 91 -9.22 12.98 -4.69
C ALA A 91 -10.56 12.25 -4.43
N LEU A 92 -11.45 12.80 -3.60
CA LEU A 92 -12.82 12.30 -3.42
C LEU A 92 -13.62 12.38 -4.72
N ALA A 93 -13.62 13.55 -5.38
CA ALA A 93 -14.37 13.77 -6.61
C ALA A 93 -13.89 12.87 -7.76
N LEU A 94 -12.58 12.84 -8.04
CA LEU A 94 -12.00 11.93 -9.04
C LEU A 94 -12.19 10.46 -8.63
N GLY A 95 -12.02 10.15 -7.35
CA GLY A 95 -12.08 8.79 -6.82
C GLY A 95 -13.44 8.14 -7.00
N PHE A 96 -14.54 8.84 -6.66
CA PHE A 96 -15.88 8.29 -6.89
C PHE A 96 -16.22 8.15 -8.38
N LEU A 97 -15.79 9.11 -9.21
CA LEU A 97 -16.00 9.02 -10.66
C LEU A 97 -15.24 7.83 -11.28
N LEU A 98 -14.00 7.58 -10.87
CA LEU A 98 -13.14 6.51 -11.40
C LEU A 98 -13.39 5.12 -10.80
N PHE A 99 -13.65 5.01 -9.49
CA PHE A 99 -13.73 3.72 -8.80
C PHE A 99 -15.16 3.39 -8.39
N SER A 100 -15.69 2.32 -8.98
CA SER A 100 -16.99 1.76 -8.64
C SER A 100 -17.01 1.18 -7.22
N ALA A 101 -18.18 1.21 -6.59
CA ALA A 101 -18.44 0.49 -5.34
C ALA A 101 -18.34 -1.04 -5.51
N HIS A 102 -18.45 -1.55 -6.74
CA HIS A 102 -18.48 -2.95 -7.15
C HIS A 102 -17.31 -3.32 -8.06
N THR A 103 -16.88 -4.58 -8.02
CA THR A 103 -15.95 -5.16 -9.00
C THR A 103 -16.66 -5.56 -10.30
N PHE A 104 -16.01 -5.35 -11.44
CA PHE A 104 -16.47 -5.75 -12.76
C PHE A 104 -15.97 -7.18 -13.06
N ASP A 105 -16.80 -8.20 -12.80
CA ASP A 105 -16.45 -9.62 -12.91
C ASP A 105 -16.57 -10.22 -14.34
N GLY A 106 -16.67 -9.36 -15.36
CA GLY A 106 -16.84 -9.76 -16.76
C GLY A 106 -18.23 -10.30 -17.12
N LYS A 107 -19.14 -10.50 -16.16
CA LYS A 107 -20.52 -10.92 -16.44
C LYS A 107 -21.40 -9.70 -16.70
N GLN A 108 -22.20 -9.76 -17.76
CA GLN A 108 -23.22 -8.75 -18.04
C GLN A 108 -24.29 -8.78 -16.94
N HIS A 109 -24.24 -7.79 -16.06
CA HIS A 109 -25.27 -7.51 -15.07
C HIS A 109 -26.34 -6.58 -15.68
N ARG A 110 -27.60 -6.73 -15.24
CA ARG A 110 -28.67 -5.79 -15.64
C ARG A 110 -28.47 -4.44 -14.93
N ASP A 111 -28.44 -3.37 -15.72
CA ASP A 111 -28.41 -1.98 -15.27
C ASP A 111 -29.59 -1.66 -14.34
N THR A 112 -29.30 -1.12 -13.16
CA THR A 112 -30.32 -0.80 -12.13
C THR A 112 -30.90 0.61 -12.32
N ARG A 113 -31.54 0.87 -13.46
CA ARG A 113 -31.99 2.22 -13.86
C ARG A 113 -32.87 2.95 -12.81
N TRP A 114 -33.71 2.21 -12.07
CA TRP A 114 -34.51 2.79 -10.98
C TRP A 114 -33.63 3.31 -9.82
N LEU A 115 -32.62 2.55 -9.39
CA LEU A 115 -31.67 3.00 -8.38
C LEU A 115 -30.86 4.20 -8.86
N SER A 116 -30.49 4.26 -10.15
CA SER A 116 -29.85 5.45 -10.73
C SER A 116 -30.75 6.69 -10.70
N LEU A 117 -32.08 6.55 -10.89
CA LEU A 117 -33.02 7.66 -10.76
C LEU A 117 -33.18 8.12 -9.31
N VAL A 118 -33.26 7.18 -8.36
CA VAL A 118 -33.30 7.50 -6.91
C VAL A 118 -32.01 8.19 -6.47
N ALA A 119 -30.85 7.71 -6.91
CA ALA A 119 -29.57 8.34 -6.64
C ALA A 119 -29.46 9.73 -7.31
N LEU A 120 -29.97 9.91 -8.52
CA LEU A 120 -30.01 11.21 -9.18
C LEU A 120 -30.90 12.23 -8.44
N ALA A 121 -31.98 11.78 -7.78
CA ALA A 121 -32.80 12.66 -6.94
C ALA A 121 -32.01 13.26 -5.75
N LEU A 122 -30.94 12.60 -5.30
CA LEU A 122 -30.04 13.13 -4.26
C LEU A 122 -29.17 14.30 -4.74
N VAL A 123 -29.19 14.65 -6.03
CA VAL A 123 -28.64 15.93 -6.53
C VAL A 123 -29.38 17.14 -5.92
N ILE A 124 -30.67 17.00 -5.59
CA ILE A 124 -31.46 18.08 -4.99
C ILE A 124 -30.91 18.50 -3.62
N PRO A 125 -30.79 17.61 -2.61
CA PRO A 125 -30.26 18.00 -1.29
C PRO A 125 -28.82 18.51 -1.33
N VAL A 126 -27.91 17.93 -2.14
CA VAL A 126 -26.55 18.50 -2.28
C VAL A 126 -26.56 19.86 -2.99
N GLY A 127 -27.48 20.10 -3.92
CA GLY A 127 -27.68 21.41 -4.56
C GLY A 127 -28.18 22.47 -3.57
N ILE A 128 -29.07 22.10 -2.64
CA ILE A 128 -29.52 22.98 -1.55
C ILE A 128 -28.34 23.35 -0.63
N SER A 129 -27.55 22.36 -0.21
CA SER A 129 -26.33 22.61 0.58
C SER A 129 -25.34 23.50 -0.17
N ALA A 130 -25.10 23.25 -1.47
CA ALA A 130 -24.21 24.06 -2.29
C ALA A 130 -24.68 25.53 -2.39
N PHE A 131 -25.98 25.75 -2.61
CA PHE A 131 -26.56 27.10 -2.64
C PHE A 131 -26.41 27.82 -1.30
N THR A 132 -26.61 27.11 -0.19
CA THR A 132 -26.47 27.66 1.16
C THR A 132 -25.01 28.05 1.44
N VAL A 133 -24.03 27.24 1.03
CA VAL A 133 -22.60 27.57 1.14
C VAL A 133 -22.23 28.79 0.31
N MET A 134 -22.78 28.93 -0.90
CA MET A 134 -22.57 30.16 -1.70
C MET A 134 -23.16 31.39 -1.01
N GLY A 135 -24.31 31.26 -0.34
CA GLY A 135 -24.87 32.31 0.53
C GLY A 135 -23.97 32.68 1.71
N PHE A 136 -23.39 31.68 2.40
CA PHE A 136 -22.40 31.93 3.46
C PHE A 136 -21.15 32.64 2.93
N MET A 137 -20.64 32.23 1.77
CA MET A 137 -19.50 32.87 1.12
C MET A 137 -19.82 34.33 0.71
N GLN A 138 -21.05 34.62 0.26
CA GLN A 138 -21.49 35.99 -0.01
C GLN A 138 -21.59 36.83 1.27
N MET A 139 -22.16 36.27 2.35
CA MET A 139 -22.29 36.93 3.66
C MET A 139 -20.94 37.25 4.31
N ILE A 140 -19.94 36.37 4.14
CA ILE A 140 -18.57 36.62 4.62
C ILE A 140 -17.90 37.72 3.77
N ASN A 141 -18.12 37.73 2.46
CA ASN A 141 -17.53 38.75 1.57
C ASN A 141 -18.29 40.08 1.50
N SER A 142 -19.45 40.22 2.17
CA SER A 142 -20.21 41.49 2.14
C SER A 142 -19.65 42.56 3.08
N GLY A 143 -18.88 42.16 4.10
CA GLY A 143 -18.35 43.05 5.13
C GLY A 143 -19.33 43.37 6.27
N ASP A 144 -20.54 42.77 6.26
CA ASP A 144 -21.56 43.02 7.29
C ASP A 144 -21.33 42.23 8.60
N LEU A 145 -20.48 41.20 8.57
CA LEU A 145 -20.19 40.36 9.74
C LEU A 145 -19.18 41.03 10.69
N PRO A 146 -19.36 40.93 12.01
CA PRO A 146 -18.43 41.55 12.96
C PRO A 146 -17.01 40.97 12.84
N GLU A 147 -15.99 41.82 12.94
CA GLU A 147 -14.59 41.38 13.00
C GLU A 147 -14.05 41.42 14.43
N MET A 148 -13.18 40.45 14.76
CA MET A 148 -12.43 40.43 16.02
C MET A 148 -10.97 40.10 15.73
N GLY A 149 -10.07 41.06 16.03
CA GLY A 149 -8.64 40.92 15.76
C GLY A 149 -8.27 40.89 14.27
N GLY A 150 -9.06 41.54 13.41
CA GLY A 150 -8.85 41.55 11.95
C GLY A 150 -9.28 40.26 11.24
N LEU A 151 -10.08 39.42 11.91
CA LEU A 151 -10.71 38.24 11.33
C LEU A 151 -12.23 38.35 11.47
N ILE A 152 -12.94 38.07 10.37
CA ILE A 152 -14.40 37.97 10.34
C ILE A 152 -14.85 36.90 11.32
N THR A 153 -15.89 37.18 12.12
CA THR A 153 -16.43 36.25 13.11
C THR A 153 -17.64 35.52 12.56
N TRP A 154 -17.62 34.18 12.66
CA TRP A 154 -18.73 33.32 12.25
C TRP A 154 -19.49 32.80 13.49
N ALA A 155 -20.50 33.56 13.93
CA ALA A 155 -21.22 33.37 15.19
C ALA A 155 -22.30 32.27 15.13
N ALA A 156 -21.92 31.05 14.73
CA ALA A 156 -22.81 29.90 14.61
C ALA A 156 -23.07 29.19 15.97
N PHE A 157 -23.75 29.89 16.89
CA PHE A 157 -24.11 29.38 18.22
C PHE A 157 -25.61 29.09 18.38
N PRO A 158 -26.02 28.17 19.26
CA PRO A 158 -27.44 27.89 19.50
C PRO A 158 -28.25 29.15 19.80
N GLY A 159 -29.29 29.39 18.98
CA GLY A 159 -30.12 30.59 19.05
C GLY A 159 -29.87 31.62 17.94
N THR A 160 -28.79 31.51 17.16
CA THR A 160 -28.56 32.38 15.99
C THR A 160 -29.21 31.83 14.71
N GLU A 161 -29.55 32.71 13.77
CA GLU A 161 -30.09 32.32 12.46
C GLU A 161 -29.07 31.54 11.63
N ILE A 162 -27.78 31.91 11.72
CA ILE A 162 -26.66 31.19 11.10
C ILE A 162 -26.65 29.72 11.58
N TYR A 163 -26.74 29.49 12.90
CA TYR A 163 -26.76 28.14 13.46
C TYR A 163 -27.94 27.29 12.96
N GLN A 164 -29.13 27.87 12.86
CA GLN A 164 -30.29 27.16 12.31
C GLN A 164 -30.12 26.87 10.81
N THR A 165 -29.55 27.79 10.05
CA THR A 165 -29.29 27.64 8.61
C THR A 165 -28.21 26.58 8.34
N GLU A 166 -27.16 26.53 9.17
CA GLU A 166 -26.14 25.48 9.12
C GLU A 166 -26.71 24.08 9.35
N ILE A 167 -27.73 23.94 10.20
CA ILE A 167 -28.41 22.66 10.44
C ILE A 167 -29.38 22.32 9.30
N THR A 168 -30.32 23.21 9.01
CA THR A 168 -31.51 22.91 8.20
C THR A 168 -31.25 22.92 6.69
N TRP A 169 -30.46 23.89 6.21
CA TRP A 169 -30.25 24.11 4.78
C TRP A 169 -28.89 23.60 4.30
N PHE A 170 -27.87 23.65 5.15
CA PHE A 170 -26.56 23.07 4.84
C PHE A 170 -26.42 21.61 5.28
N GLY A 171 -26.44 21.35 6.59
CA GLY A 171 -25.94 20.13 7.20
C GLY A 171 -26.81 18.88 7.01
N ILE A 172 -28.12 18.99 7.30
CA ILE A 172 -29.06 17.87 7.13
C ILE A 172 -29.15 17.44 5.66
N PRO A 173 -29.33 18.35 4.67
CA PRO A 173 -29.35 17.96 3.26
C PRO A 173 -28.03 17.33 2.80
N LEU A 174 -26.87 17.82 3.27
CA LEU A 174 -25.56 17.26 2.94
C LEU A 174 -25.41 15.81 3.45
N LEU A 175 -25.85 15.52 4.67
CA LEU A 175 -25.83 14.16 5.22
C LEU A 175 -26.83 13.23 4.52
N ILE A 176 -28.01 13.71 4.15
CA ILE A 176 -29.00 12.95 3.36
C ILE A 176 -28.42 12.60 1.99
N ALA A 177 -27.82 13.56 1.29
CA ALA A 177 -27.18 13.33 0.00
C ALA A 177 -26.01 12.35 0.12
N THR A 178 -25.11 12.56 1.08
CA THR A 178 -23.92 11.73 1.29
C THR A 178 -24.30 10.29 1.68
N GLY A 179 -25.10 10.12 2.75
CA GLY A 179 -25.51 8.81 3.24
C GLY A 179 -26.38 8.07 2.23
N GLY A 180 -27.33 8.76 1.59
CA GLY A 180 -28.16 8.20 0.52
C GLY A 180 -27.32 7.75 -0.68
N ALA A 181 -26.29 8.52 -1.06
CA ALA A 181 -25.45 8.18 -2.21
C ALA A 181 -24.47 7.03 -1.90
N ILE A 182 -23.95 6.92 -0.68
CA ILE A 182 -23.18 5.74 -0.23
C ILE A 182 -24.07 4.49 -0.30
N VAL A 183 -25.26 4.53 0.33
CA VAL A 183 -26.18 3.37 0.39
C VAL A 183 -26.67 2.98 -1.00
N THR A 184 -27.11 3.94 -1.84
CA THR A 184 -27.53 3.62 -3.21
C THR A 184 -26.36 3.12 -4.07
N GLY A 185 -25.15 3.64 -3.90
CA GLY A 185 -23.94 3.17 -4.60
C GLY A 185 -23.55 1.72 -4.27
N TRP A 186 -23.89 1.21 -3.08
CA TRP A 186 -23.72 -0.21 -2.73
C TRP A 186 -24.67 -1.15 -3.48
N PHE A 187 -25.73 -0.64 -4.12
CA PHE A 187 -26.69 -1.43 -4.90
C PHE A 187 -26.76 -1.03 -6.39
N GLU A 188 -26.33 0.18 -6.75
CA GLU A 188 -26.34 0.67 -8.13
C GLU A 188 -25.33 -0.09 -9.00
N ARG A 189 -25.81 -0.66 -10.11
CA ARG A 189 -25.00 -1.35 -11.11
C ARG A 189 -25.19 -0.71 -12.47
N ARG A 190 -24.06 -0.37 -13.09
CA ARG A 190 -23.92 0.33 -14.37
C ARG A 190 -22.74 -0.24 -15.16
N GLY A 191 -22.74 -0.07 -16.47
CA GLY A 191 -21.62 -0.41 -17.35
C GLY A 191 -20.29 0.21 -16.91
N ARG A 192 -19.16 -0.44 -17.25
CA ARG A 192 -17.80 -0.04 -16.83
C ARG A 192 -17.35 1.29 -17.46
N GLU A 193 -18.01 1.66 -18.55
CA GLU A 193 -17.84 2.86 -19.36
C GLU A 193 -18.77 4.02 -18.96
N LEU A 194 -19.65 3.82 -17.97
CA LEU A 194 -20.69 4.78 -17.57
C LEU A 194 -20.50 5.28 -16.13
N PHE A 195 -20.87 6.54 -15.91
CA PHE A 195 -21.02 7.08 -14.56
C PHE A 195 -22.24 6.45 -13.85
N ALA A 196 -22.06 6.14 -12.57
CA ALA A 196 -23.15 5.86 -11.64
C ALA A 196 -23.67 7.18 -11.07
N ALA A 197 -24.98 7.29 -10.87
CA ALA A 197 -25.58 8.54 -10.39
C ALA A 197 -25.19 8.83 -8.92
N SER A 198 -25.11 7.77 -8.10
CA SER A 198 -24.61 7.82 -6.72
C SER A 198 -23.20 8.43 -6.65
N ASP A 199 -22.30 7.98 -7.51
CA ASP A 199 -20.90 8.44 -7.53
C ASP A 199 -20.74 9.90 -8.00
N VAL A 200 -21.61 10.38 -8.89
CA VAL A 200 -21.67 11.79 -9.24
C VAL A 200 -22.15 12.63 -8.05
N VAL A 201 -23.15 12.17 -7.30
CA VAL A 201 -23.60 12.86 -6.08
C VAL A 201 -22.51 12.88 -5.01
N LEU A 202 -21.77 11.78 -4.80
CA LEU A 202 -20.64 11.75 -3.86
C LEU A 202 -19.51 12.71 -4.28
N ALA A 203 -19.20 12.80 -5.58
CA ALA A 203 -18.24 13.77 -6.08
C ALA A 203 -18.69 15.23 -5.82
N LEU A 204 -19.98 15.54 -6.01
CA LEU A 204 -20.56 16.85 -5.67
C LEU A 204 -20.54 17.11 -4.15
N CYS A 205 -20.86 16.11 -3.31
CA CYS A 205 -20.79 16.25 -1.86
C CYS A 205 -19.36 16.56 -1.39
N GLY A 206 -18.35 15.93 -1.98
CA GLY A 206 -16.94 16.23 -1.72
C GLY A 206 -16.56 17.69 -2.02
N ILE A 207 -17.06 18.24 -3.13
CA ILE A 207 -16.88 19.65 -3.49
C ILE A 207 -17.62 20.58 -2.51
N VAL A 208 -18.86 20.25 -2.12
CA VAL A 208 -19.64 21.06 -1.17
C VAL A 208 -19.01 21.09 0.24
N VAL A 209 -18.50 19.96 0.72
CA VAL A 209 -17.71 19.90 1.97
C VAL A 209 -16.48 20.81 1.87
N ALA A 210 -15.77 20.79 0.74
CA ALA A 210 -14.59 21.61 0.53
C ALA A 210 -14.91 23.10 0.49
N MET A 211 -15.95 23.51 -0.25
CA MET A 211 -16.40 24.90 -0.31
C MET A 211 -16.75 25.42 1.09
N TYR A 212 -17.55 24.67 1.86
CA TYR A 212 -17.89 25.08 3.23
C TYR A 212 -16.65 25.23 4.12
N LEU A 213 -15.77 24.22 4.15
CA LEU A 213 -14.61 24.24 5.05
C LEU A 213 -13.59 25.32 4.67
N VAL A 214 -13.31 25.54 3.38
CA VAL A 214 -12.43 26.64 2.93
C VAL A 214 -13.02 28.00 3.31
N THR A 215 -14.34 28.18 3.13
CA THR A 215 -15.03 29.43 3.50
C THR A 215 -14.99 29.67 5.01
N ILE A 216 -15.36 28.69 5.84
CA ILE A 216 -15.43 28.87 7.30
C ILE A 216 -14.06 28.90 7.97
N TYR A 217 -13.08 28.12 7.51
CA TYR A 217 -11.72 28.17 8.05
C TYR A 217 -10.91 29.40 7.59
N GLY A 218 -11.42 30.19 6.64
CA GLY A 218 -10.95 31.55 6.37
C GLY A 218 -11.38 32.58 7.43
N THR A 219 -12.30 32.22 8.33
CA THR A 219 -12.82 33.10 9.40
C THR A 219 -12.18 32.80 10.76
N ALA A 220 -12.44 33.64 11.77
CA ALA A 220 -12.04 33.42 13.16
C ALA A 220 -12.54 32.08 13.75
N ALA A 221 -13.56 31.45 13.16
CA ALA A 221 -14.05 30.14 13.60
C ALA A 221 -12.99 29.03 13.55
N ARG A 222 -11.95 29.16 12.70
CA ARG A 222 -10.81 28.22 12.69
C ARG A 222 -10.17 28.06 14.07
N ASN A 223 -10.12 29.13 14.88
CA ASN A 223 -9.53 29.11 16.22
C ASN A 223 -10.36 28.33 17.26
N SER A 224 -11.61 27.99 16.93
CA SER A 224 -12.51 27.21 17.80
C SER A 224 -12.46 25.70 17.52
N VAL A 225 -11.76 25.27 16.46
CA VAL A 225 -11.66 23.87 16.04
C VAL A 225 -11.05 23.00 17.15
N GLY A 226 -11.61 21.82 17.38
CA GLY A 226 -11.24 20.92 18.48
C GLY A 226 -11.84 21.26 19.85
N THR A 227 -12.45 22.44 20.00
CA THR A 227 -13.20 22.84 21.20
C THR A 227 -14.70 22.48 21.08
N PRO A 228 -15.48 22.53 22.16
CA PRO A 228 -16.95 22.44 22.09
C PRO A 228 -17.63 23.59 21.33
N PHE A 229 -16.92 24.70 21.07
CA PHE A 229 -17.47 25.92 20.47
C PHE A 229 -17.34 25.97 18.94
N VAL A 230 -16.80 24.93 18.30
CA VAL A 230 -16.68 24.82 16.84
C VAL A 230 -18.06 24.94 16.17
N PRO A 231 -18.24 25.69 15.06
CA PRO A 231 -19.52 25.79 14.36
C PRO A 231 -20.17 24.44 14.07
N ILE A 232 -21.50 24.37 14.20
CA ILE A 232 -22.22 23.11 14.05
C ILE A 232 -22.12 22.57 12.62
N GLY A 233 -22.08 23.45 11.61
CA GLY A 233 -21.86 23.09 10.21
C GLY A 233 -20.53 22.38 9.96
N VAL A 234 -19.46 22.72 10.72
CA VAL A 234 -18.18 21.99 10.64
C VAL A 234 -18.36 20.53 11.03
N ALA A 235 -19.18 20.23 12.05
CA ALA A 235 -19.47 18.85 12.44
C ALA A 235 -20.25 18.09 11.35
N PHE A 236 -21.20 18.73 10.67
CA PHE A 236 -21.90 18.15 9.51
C PHE A 236 -20.95 17.90 8.34
N ALA A 237 -20.16 18.90 7.94
CA ALA A 237 -19.20 18.81 6.84
C ALA A 237 -18.13 17.75 7.11
N ALA A 238 -17.59 17.69 8.33
CA ALA A 238 -16.61 16.70 8.76
C ALA A 238 -17.21 15.29 8.86
N THR A 239 -18.47 15.14 9.27
CA THR A 239 -19.16 13.83 9.27
C THR A 239 -19.35 13.32 7.84
N ALA A 240 -19.82 14.18 6.92
CA ALA A 240 -19.94 13.84 5.50
C ALA A 240 -18.57 13.50 4.89
N GLY A 241 -17.56 14.34 5.14
CA GLY A 241 -16.18 14.15 4.69
C GLY A 241 -15.57 12.83 5.18
N ALA A 242 -15.69 12.52 6.47
CA ALA A 242 -15.19 11.27 7.03
C ALA A 242 -15.91 10.04 6.46
N ALA A 243 -17.23 10.10 6.28
CA ALA A 243 -18.00 9.03 5.64
C ALA A 243 -17.56 8.78 4.18
N MET A 244 -17.33 9.86 3.40
CA MET A 244 -16.80 9.76 2.04
C MET A 244 -15.37 9.22 2.02
N ILE A 245 -14.49 9.66 2.93
CA ILE A 245 -13.12 9.12 3.05
C ILE A 245 -13.15 7.62 3.32
N LEU A 246 -13.99 7.14 4.25
CA LEU A 246 -14.14 5.72 4.56
C LEU A 246 -14.67 4.91 3.36
N GLU A 247 -15.71 5.39 2.67
CA GLU A 247 -16.26 4.73 1.48
C GLU A 247 -15.27 4.73 0.30
N LEU A 248 -14.52 5.81 0.05
CA LEU A 248 -13.49 5.79 -0.97
C LEU A 248 -12.34 4.84 -0.59
N THR A 249 -11.88 4.87 0.67
CA THR A 249 -10.87 3.94 1.20
C THR A 249 -11.29 2.49 1.00
N ARG A 250 -12.57 2.16 1.26
CA ARG A 250 -13.14 0.83 0.99
C ARG A 250 -12.96 0.41 -0.47
N ARG A 251 -13.17 1.33 -1.41
CA ARG A 251 -13.08 1.08 -2.86
C ARG A 251 -11.65 0.95 -3.37
N VAL A 252 -10.70 1.72 -2.84
CA VAL A 252 -9.32 1.80 -3.38
C VAL A 252 -8.28 1.01 -2.57
N ALA A 253 -8.50 0.79 -1.28
CA ALA A 253 -7.59 0.09 -0.37
C ALA A 253 -8.22 -1.12 0.35
N GLY A 254 -9.53 -1.33 0.20
CA GLY A 254 -10.25 -2.47 0.76
C GLY A 254 -10.74 -2.27 2.20
N LEU A 255 -11.26 -3.34 2.79
CA LEU A 255 -11.97 -3.28 4.07
C LEU A 255 -11.08 -3.16 5.31
N ALA A 256 -9.81 -3.58 5.27
CA ALA A 256 -8.98 -3.68 6.46
C ALA A 256 -8.78 -2.32 7.16
N LEU A 257 -8.34 -1.29 6.43
CA LEU A 257 -8.19 0.06 6.99
C LEU A 257 -9.53 0.65 7.47
N VAL A 258 -10.63 0.38 6.76
CA VAL A 258 -11.98 0.83 7.14
C VAL A 258 -12.46 0.17 8.44
N ILE A 259 -12.19 -1.12 8.63
CA ILE A 259 -12.48 -1.86 9.87
C ILE A 259 -11.64 -1.31 11.03
N ILE A 260 -10.34 -1.09 10.83
CA ILE A 260 -9.45 -0.51 11.84
C ILE A 260 -9.95 0.88 12.25
N THR A 261 -10.21 1.77 11.30
CA THR A 261 -10.76 3.10 11.59
C THR A 261 -12.13 3.00 12.28
N GLY A 262 -13.00 2.08 11.86
CA GLY A 262 -14.27 1.81 12.52
C GLY A 262 -14.12 1.40 13.99
N VAL A 263 -13.13 0.56 14.32
CA VAL A 263 -12.80 0.20 15.71
C VAL A 263 -12.33 1.41 16.50
N PHE A 264 -11.49 2.27 15.94
CA PHE A 264 -11.07 3.53 16.60
C PHE A 264 -12.23 4.53 16.78
N LEU A 265 -13.16 4.62 15.83
CA LEU A 265 -14.37 5.43 15.96
C LEU A 265 -15.28 4.90 17.09
N VAL A 266 -15.56 3.59 17.11
CA VAL A 266 -16.32 2.94 18.19
C VAL A 266 -15.62 3.14 19.54
N TYR A 267 -14.30 2.94 19.59
CA TYR A 267 -13.49 3.20 20.78
C TYR A 267 -13.69 4.63 21.29
N THR A 268 -13.61 5.65 20.43
CA THR A 268 -13.73 7.05 20.88
C THR A 268 -15.04 7.34 21.61
N PHE A 269 -16.16 6.82 21.12
CA PHE A 269 -17.46 7.03 21.75
C PHE A 269 -17.74 6.08 22.93
N THR A 270 -17.02 4.96 23.05
CA THR A 270 -17.19 3.95 24.13
C THR A 270 -16.06 3.93 25.16
N ALA A 271 -14.99 4.70 24.99
CA ALA A 271 -13.80 4.69 25.86
C ALA A 271 -14.11 5.04 27.32
N HIS A 272 -15.19 5.80 27.57
CA HIS A 272 -15.66 6.10 28.92
C HIS A 272 -16.30 4.90 29.66
N LEU A 273 -16.58 3.81 28.95
CA LEU A 273 -17.10 2.55 29.49
C LEU A 273 -16.00 1.49 29.67
N LEU A 274 -14.80 1.71 29.13
CA LEU A 274 -13.70 0.76 29.18
C LEU A 274 -12.90 0.91 30.48
N PRO A 275 -12.47 -0.20 31.11
CA PRO A 275 -11.66 -0.15 32.33
C PRO A 275 -10.18 0.13 32.04
N GLY A 276 -9.49 0.70 33.04
CA GLY A 276 -8.03 0.78 33.08
C GLY A 276 -7.42 1.72 32.04
N LEU A 277 -6.38 1.25 31.34
CA LEU A 277 -5.52 2.06 30.45
C LEU A 277 -6.27 2.73 29.29
N LEU A 278 -7.37 2.11 28.84
CA LEU A 278 -8.20 2.56 27.72
C LEU A 278 -9.34 3.51 28.15
N ALA A 279 -9.46 3.81 29.45
CA ALA A 279 -10.53 4.61 30.00
C ALA A 279 -10.37 6.11 29.70
N VAL A 280 -11.42 6.75 29.18
CA VAL A 280 -11.50 8.22 29.07
C VAL A 280 -12.52 8.75 30.09
N GLN A 281 -12.15 9.78 30.85
CA GLN A 281 -12.96 10.26 31.98
C GLN A 281 -14.33 10.85 31.60
N ASN A 282 -14.45 11.46 30.41
CA ASN A 282 -15.68 12.12 29.96
C ASN A 282 -16.02 11.73 28.52
N PRO A 283 -17.30 11.53 28.16
CA PRO A 283 -17.71 11.24 26.79
C PRO A 283 -17.49 12.45 25.87
N TYR A 284 -17.09 12.20 24.62
CA TYR A 284 -16.95 13.24 23.60
C TYR A 284 -18.28 13.49 22.88
N SER A 285 -18.71 14.76 22.80
CA SER A 285 -19.83 15.18 21.96
C SER A 285 -19.50 15.02 20.47
N TRP A 286 -20.49 14.63 19.66
CA TRP A 286 -20.39 14.56 18.19
C TRP A 286 -19.74 15.78 17.54
N GLN A 287 -20.18 16.99 17.92
CA GLN A 287 -19.69 18.27 17.40
C GLN A 287 -18.19 18.48 17.65
N ARG A 288 -17.74 18.40 18.91
CA ARG A 288 -16.32 18.47 19.28
C ARG A 288 -15.48 17.39 18.59
N PHE A 289 -15.99 16.15 18.51
CA PHE A 289 -15.27 15.04 17.90
C PHE A 289 -14.99 15.29 16.43
N PHE A 290 -16.02 15.58 15.63
CA PHE A 290 -15.85 15.78 14.19
C PHE A 290 -15.10 17.08 13.85
N GLY A 291 -15.27 18.14 14.66
CA GLY A 291 -14.42 19.33 14.58
C GLY A 291 -12.94 19.00 14.83
N HIS A 292 -12.62 18.21 15.87
CA HIS A 292 -11.24 17.80 16.13
C HIS A 292 -10.68 16.88 15.04
N VAL A 293 -11.45 15.92 14.55
CA VAL A 293 -10.97 14.98 13.52
C VAL A 293 -10.74 15.66 12.17
N TYR A 294 -11.48 16.71 11.82
CA TYR A 294 -11.25 17.49 10.59
C TYR A 294 -10.39 18.74 10.84
N SER A 295 -9.29 18.55 11.59
CA SER A 295 -8.28 19.56 11.93
C SER A 295 -6.86 19.08 11.59
N ASP A 296 -5.87 19.90 11.89
CA ASP A 296 -4.44 19.58 11.86
C ASP A 296 -4.01 18.48 12.85
N ALA A 297 -4.83 18.17 13.86
CA ALA A 297 -4.64 17.01 14.72
C ALA A 297 -5.12 15.69 14.07
N GLY A 298 -5.84 15.75 12.94
CA GLY A 298 -6.49 14.59 12.30
C GLY A 298 -6.36 14.57 10.78
N ILE A 299 -7.50 14.62 10.07
CA ILE A 299 -7.60 14.51 8.60
C ILE A 299 -6.76 15.56 7.87
N LEU A 300 -6.65 16.80 8.40
CA LEU A 300 -5.82 17.87 7.80
C LEU A 300 -4.41 17.92 8.39
N GLY A 301 -4.03 16.92 9.19
CA GLY A 301 -2.74 16.83 9.87
C GLY A 301 -1.58 16.32 9.01
N PRO A 302 -0.49 15.85 9.64
CA PRO A 302 0.76 15.49 8.96
C PRO A 302 0.61 14.44 7.84
N THR A 303 -0.36 13.51 7.95
CA THR A 303 -0.57 12.47 6.92
C THR A 303 -1.02 13.07 5.59
N THR A 304 -1.99 13.99 5.63
CA THR A 304 -2.48 14.71 4.45
C THR A 304 -1.51 15.79 4.02
N ALA A 305 -0.81 16.45 4.96
CA ALA A 305 0.25 17.42 4.65
C ALA A 305 1.26 16.80 3.67
N VAL A 306 1.87 15.68 4.06
CA VAL A 306 2.85 14.93 3.28
C VAL A 306 2.29 14.39 1.97
N SER A 307 1.03 13.93 1.99
CA SER A 307 0.33 13.49 0.79
C SER A 307 0.20 14.61 -0.24
N SER A 308 -0.13 15.82 0.21
CA SER A 308 -0.35 17.00 -0.64
C SER A 308 0.93 17.70 -1.10
N THR A 309 2.04 17.58 -0.35
CA THR A 309 3.31 18.23 -0.66
C THR A 309 4.30 17.29 -1.35
N TYR A 310 4.80 16.29 -0.63
CA TYR A 310 5.90 15.45 -1.09
C TYR A 310 5.38 14.29 -1.96
N ILE A 311 4.41 13.51 -1.46
CA ILE A 311 4.07 12.23 -2.10
C ILE A 311 3.47 12.47 -3.49
N ILE A 312 2.53 13.40 -3.66
CA ILE A 312 1.94 13.66 -4.98
C ILE A 312 2.97 14.11 -6.02
N LEU A 313 4.01 14.84 -5.63
CA LEU A 313 5.10 15.22 -6.52
C LEU A 313 5.92 13.99 -6.97
N PHE A 314 6.24 13.08 -6.05
CA PHE A 314 6.93 11.83 -6.39
C PHE A 314 6.06 10.87 -7.21
N ILE A 315 4.74 10.87 -7.02
CA ILE A 315 3.80 10.15 -7.90
C ILE A 315 3.85 10.75 -9.32
N ILE A 316 3.90 12.08 -9.46
CA ILE A 316 4.06 12.72 -10.78
C ILE A 316 5.42 12.33 -11.39
N PHE A 317 6.51 12.37 -10.62
CA PHE A 317 7.83 11.92 -11.10
C PHE A 317 7.81 10.44 -11.55
N ALA A 318 7.24 9.55 -10.75
CA ALA A 318 7.09 8.12 -11.08
C ALA A 318 6.25 7.91 -12.34
N ALA A 319 5.13 8.61 -12.49
CA ALA A 319 4.29 8.56 -13.69
C ALA A 319 5.02 9.06 -14.96
N PHE A 320 5.92 10.04 -14.83
CA PHE A 320 6.81 10.46 -15.92
C PHE A 320 7.86 9.40 -16.26
N LEU A 321 8.46 8.74 -15.27
CA LEU A 321 9.37 7.61 -15.51
C LEU A 321 8.67 6.46 -16.23
N GLN A 322 7.47 6.06 -15.77
CA GLN A 322 6.65 5.03 -16.40
C GLN A 322 6.24 5.42 -17.84
N ALA A 323 5.76 6.66 -18.05
CA ALA A 323 5.40 7.16 -19.38
C ALA A 323 6.61 7.25 -20.34
N SER A 324 7.83 7.38 -19.82
CA SER A 324 9.08 7.35 -20.59
C SER A 324 9.65 5.95 -20.83
N LYS A 325 8.96 4.88 -20.38
CA LYS A 325 9.35 3.47 -20.53
C LYS A 325 10.71 3.12 -19.88
N VAL A 326 11.00 3.75 -18.73
CA VAL A 326 12.27 3.57 -17.99
C VAL A 326 12.22 2.39 -17.01
N GLY A 327 11.05 1.97 -16.53
CA GLY A 327 10.93 0.77 -15.71
C GLY A 327 11.23 -0.51 -16.48
N ASP A 328 10.76 -0.60 -17.73
CA ASP A 328 11.14 -1.67 -18.67
C ASP A 328 12.68 -1.75 -18.83
N TYR A 329 13.38 -0.61 -18.89
CA TYR A 329 14.85 -0.58 -18.89
C TYR A 329 15.46 -1.11 -17.59
N PHE A 330 14.95 -0.74 -16.41
CA PHE A 330 15.47 -1.23 -15.12
C PHE A 330 15.34 -2.73 -14.96
N VAL A 331 14.22 -3.31 -15.39
CA VAL A 331 14.00 -4.77 -15.35
C VAL A 331 14.94 -5.47 -16.33
N ASN A 332 15.07 -4.98 -17.56
CA ASN A 332 16.02 -5.53 -18.54
C ASN A 332 17.49 -5.41 -18.06
N PHE A 333 17.85 -4.35 -17.35
CA PHE A 333 19.16 -4.18 -16.73
C PHE A 333 19.40 -5.20 -15.61
N ALA A 334 18.41 -5.43 -14.75
CA ALA A 334 18.46 -6.49 -13.73
C ALA A 334 18.63 -7.89 -14.35
N PHE A 335 17.93 -8.18 -15.46
CA PHE A 335 18.13 -9.40 -16.25
C PHE A 335 19.56 -9.58 -16.73
N ALA A 336 20.12 -8.55 -17.37
CA ALA A 336 21.50 -8.59 -17.87
C ALA A 336 22.55 -8.73 -16.76
N ALA A 337 22.33 -8.09 -15.60
CA ALA A 337 23.27 -8.09 -14.48
C ALA A 337 23.23 -9.41 -13.66
N ALA A 338 22.05 -9.96 -13.37
CA ALA A 338 21.89 -11.07 -12.43
C ALA A 338 21.45 -12.40 -13.05
N GLY A 339 20.94 -12.41 -14.29
CA GLY A 339 20.29 -13.57 -14.90
C GLY A 339 21.16 -14.81 -15.07
N ARG A 340 22.49 -14.64 -15.23
CA ARG A 340 23.46 -15.73 -15.38
C ARG A 340 23.82 -16.42 -14.06
N ALA A 341 23.56 -15.80 -12.92
CA ALA A 341 23.93 -16.36 -11.63
C ALA A 341 23.12 -17.63 -11.31
N ARG A 342 23.60 -18.48 -10.39
CA ARG A 342 22.77 -19.58 -9.86
C ARG A 342 21.46 -19.03 -9.30
N GLY A 343 20.34 -19.62 -9.70
CA GLY A 343 19.00 -19.14 -9.32
C GLY A 343 18.64 -17.81 -9.99
N GLY A 344 19.28 -17.48 -11.12
CA GLY A 344 19.25 -16.19 -11.81
C GLY A 344 17.93 -15.43 -11.75
N PRO A 345 16.79 -15.99 -12.21
CA PRO A 345 15.49 -15.29 -12.19
C PRO A 345 15.08 -14.73 -10.82
N ALA A 346 15.41 -15.43 -9.73
CA ALA A 346 15.11 -14.98 -8.38
C ALA A 346 16.05 -13.85 -7.93
N LYS A 347 17.28 -13.80 -8.43
CA LYS A 347 18.19 -12.66 -8.21
C LYS A 347 17.80 -11.47 -9.08
N VAL A 348 17.32 -11.71 -10.30
CA VAL A 348 16.71 -10.68 -11.14
C VAL A 348 15.52 -10.06 -10.43
N ALA A 349 14.62 -10.85 -9.83
CA ALA A 349 13.53 -10.33 -9.00
C ALA A 349 14.04 -9.39 -7.89
N ILE A 350 15.04 -9.82 -7.11
CA ILE A 350 15.66 -8.99 -6.06
C ILE A 350 16.11 -7.61 -6.59
N PHE A 351 16.82 -7.55 -7.71
CA PHE A 351 17.28 -6.27 -8.28
C PHE A 351 16.17 -5.48 -8.98
N ALA A 352 15.29 -6.15 -9.74
CA ALA A 352 14.20 -5.53 -10.48
C ALA A 352 13.15 -4.93 -9.54
N SER A 353 12.64 -5.71 -8.58
CA SER A 353 11.70 -5.23 -7.57
C SER A 353 12.36 -4.22 -6.61
N GLY A 354 13.68 -4.25 -6.44
CA GLY A 354 14.42 -3.19 -5.74
C GLY A 354 14.34 -1.85 -6.46
N LEU A 355 14.77 -1.81 -7.73
CA LEU A 355 14.75 -0.60 -8.58
C LEU A 355 13.33 -0.09 -8.87
N MET A 356 12.37 -0.99 -9.10
CA MET A 356 10.97 -0.64 -9.35
C MET A 356 10.25 -0.23 -8.05
N GLY A 357 10.56 -0.88 -6.93
CA GLY A 357 9.89 -0.64 -5.65
C GLY A 357 10.22 0.71 -5.03
N MET A 358 11.43 1.23 -5.23
CA MET A 358 11.77 2.60 -4.85
C MET A 358 11.02 3.66 -5.68
N ILE A 359 10.55 3.34 -6.89
CA ILE A 359 9.78 4.28 -7.73
C ILE A 359 8.30 4.23 -7.38
N ASN A 360 7.73 3.02 -7.34
CA ASN A 360 6.29 2.83 -7.17
C ASN A 360 5.85 2.95 -5.69
N GLY A 361 6.76 2.78 -4.73
CA GLY A 361 6.50 2.99 -3.30
C GLY A 361 5.47 2.04 -2.66
N THR A 362 5.04 0.99 -3.35
CA THR A 362 4.04 0.01 -2.88
C THR A 362 4.52 -1.43 -3.08
N SER A 363 4.61 -2.22 -2.00
CA SER A 363 5.04 -3.63 -2.10
C SER A 363 4.07 -4.45 -2.95
N ALA A 364 2.76 -4.29 -2.76
CA ALA A 364 1.76 -5.07 -3.47
C ALA A 364 1.70 -4.70 -4.96
N GLY A 365 1.75 -3.41 -5.30
CA GLY A 365 1.78 -2.98 -6.71
C GLY A 365 3.07 -3.42 -7.42
N ASN A 366 4.22 -3.35 -6.74
CA ASN A 366 5.50 -3.81 -7.26
C ASN A 366 5.52 -5.33 -7.52
N VAL A 367 4.91 -6.13 -6.63
CA VAL A 367 4.67 -7.58 -6.85
C VAL A 367 3.82 -7.83 -8.10
N VAL A 368 2.82 -6.99 -8.41
CA VAL A 368 2.03 -7.19 -9.63
C VAL A 368 2.82 -6.79 -10.87
N ALA A 369 3.53 -5.65 -10.84
CA ALA A 369 4.35 -5.18 -11.95
C ALA A 369 5.50 -6.15 -12.27
N THR A 370 6.46 -6.31 -11.37
CA THR A 370 7.65 -7.15 -11.60
C THR A 370 7.35 -8.65 -11.51
N GLY A 371 6.49 -9.06 -10.57
CA GLY A 371 6.11 -10.46 -10.35
C GLY A 371 5.37 -11.12 -11.51
N SER A 372 4.66 -10.35 -12.34
CA SER A 372 4.02 -10.85 -13.56
C SER A 372 5.00 -11.56 -14.50
N LEU A 373 6.26 -11.09 -14.54
CA LEU A 373 7.34 -11.59 -15.38
C LEU A 373 8.29 -12.54 -14.62
N THR A 374 8.68 -12.19 -13.40
CA THR A 374 9.70 -12.93 -12.62
C THR A 374 9.15 -14.23 -12.03
N ILE A 375 7.91 -14.26 -11.53
CA ILE A 375 7.32 -15.46 -10.90
C ILE A 375 7.18 -16.62 -11.90
N PRO A 376 6.63 -16.43 -13.12
CA PRO A 376 6.61 -17.49 -14.12
C PRO A 376 8.01 -18.00 -14.49
N LEU A 377 9.01 -17.12 -14.54
CA LEU A 377 10.37 -17.47 -14.91
C LEU A 377 11.12 -18.21 -13.80
N MET A 378 10.95 -17.81 -12.53
CA MET A 378 11.40 -18.58 -11.37
C MET A 378 10.84 -20.00 -11.40
N LYS A 379 9.53 -20.15 -11.70
CA LYS A 379 8.87 -21.46 -11.85
C LYS A 379 9.47 -22.28 -13.01
N LYS A 380 9.79 -21.67 -14.16
CA LYS A 380 10.46 -22.34 -15.30
C LYS A 380 11.84 -22.90 -14.94
N VAL A 381 12.60 -22.22 -14.08
CA VAL A 381 13.94 -22.66 -13.60
C VAL A 381 13.86 -23.65 -12.42
N GLY A 382 12.65 -23.96 -11.94
CA GLY A 382 12.39 -25.02 -10.97
C GLY A 382 12.11 -24.56 -9.54
N TYR A 383 11.83 -23.28 -9.30
CA TYR A 383 11.32 -22.85 -8.00
C TYR A 383 9.87 -23.31 -7.80
N GLU A 384 9.58 -23.79 -6.60
CA GLU A 384 8.21 -24.07 -6.15
C GLU A 384 7.33 -22.82 -6.22
N LYS A 385 6.04 -22.99 -6.54
CA LYS A 385 5.11 -21.85 -6.74
C LYS A 385 5.12 -20.90 -5.54
N LYS A 386 5.05 -21.45 -4.32
CA LYS A 386 5.07 -20.68 -3.07
C LYS A 386 6.40 -19.99 -2.83
N THR A 387 7.53 -20.62 -3.17
CA THR A 387 8.86 -20.00 -3.03
C THR A 387 9.03 -18.85 -4.02
N ALA A 388 8.63 -19.04 -5.29
CA ALA A 388 8.68 -17.98 -6.30
C ALA A 388 7.85 -16.76 -5.89
N GLY A 389 6.62 -16.95 -5.41
CA GLY A 389 5.81 -15.86 -4.87
C GLY A 389 6.41 -15.22 -3.61
N ALA A 390 6.98 -16.03 -2.71
CA ALA A 390 7.57 -15.56 -1.46
C ALA A 390 8.83 -14.70 -1.66
N ILE A 391 9.68 -15.08 -2.62
CA ILE A 391 10.86 -14.31 -3.04
C ILE A 391 10.42 -12.96 -3.59
N GLU A 392 9.45 -12.96 -4.51
CA GLU A 392 8.95 -11.73 -5.14
C GLU A 392 8.34 -10.76 -4.11
N ALA A 393 7.54 -11.29 -3.18
CA ALA A 393 6.92 -10.49 -2.12
C ALA A 393 7.96 -9.90 -1.16
N ALA A 394 9.01 -10.65 -0.81
CA ALA A 394 10.09 -10.17 0.03
C ALA A 394 10.95 -9.11 -0.69
N ALA A 395 11.35 -9.37 -1.94
CA ALA A 395 12.10 -8.43 -2.77
C ALA A 395 11.34 -7.11 -2.98
N SER A 396 10.06 -7.22 -3.33
CA SER A 396 9.19 -6.06 -3.54
C SER A 396 8.94 -5.23 -2.29
N THR A 397 9.09 -5.83 -1.10
CA THR A 397 8.93 -5.14 0.19
C THR A 397 10.16 -4.30 0.54
N GLY A 398 11.37 -4.75 0.17
CA GLY A 398 12.60 -3.98 0.39
C GLY A 398 12.66 -2.68 -0.40
N GLY A 399 11.99 -2.62 -1.56
CA GLY A 399 12.01 -1.43 -2.43
C GLY A 399 11.49 -0.17 -1.73
N GLN A 400 10.60 -0.30 -0.74
CA GLN A 400 10.12 0.83 0.07
C GLN A 400 11.17 1.39 1.05
N ILE A 401 12.25 0.66 1.32
CA ILE A 401 13.33 1.09 2.21
C ILE A 401 14.50 1.66 1.40
N MET A 402 14.58 1.34 0.10
CA MET A 402 15.71 1.66 -0.77
C MET A 402 15.73 3.15 -1.19
N PRO A 403 16.81 3.91 -0.89
CA PRO A 403 17.05 5.25 -1.42
C PRO A 403 17.19 5.27 -2.95
N PRO A 404 16.99 6.41 -3.65
CA PRO A 404 16.85 7.78 -3.13
C PRO A 404 15.42 8.33 -3.13
N ILE A 405 14.44 7.55 -3.57
CA ILE A 405 13.01 7.93 -3.58
C ILE A 405 12.28 7.30 -2.38
N MET A 406 12.63 6.06 -2.04
CA MET A 406 12.03 5.27 -0.95
C MET A 406 10.50 5.11 -1.10
N GLY A 407 9.90 4.36 -0.17
CA GLY A 407 8.45 4.33 -0.02
C GLY A 407 7.96 5.67 0.53
N ALA A 408 6.73 6.05 0.16
CA ALA A 408 6.12 7.32 0.55
C ALA A 408 6.06 7.58 2.08
N GLY A 409 6.23 6.55 2.92
CA GLY A 409 6.37 6.68 4.37
C GLY A 409 7.65 7.41 4.83
N ALA A 410 8.72 7.43 4.03
CA ALA A 410 9.92 8.21 4.34
C ALA A 410 9.67 9.72 4.33
N PHE A 411 8.81 10.22 3.43
CA PHE A 411 8.35 11.61 3.48
C PHE A 411 7.45 11.88 4.69
N ILE A 412 6.64 10.89 5.12
CA ILE A 412 5.82 11.03 6.34
C ILE A 412 6.73 11.12 7.57
N MET A 413 7.86 10.41 7.56
CA MET A 413 8.87 10.51 8.60
C MET A 413 9.53 11.89 8.63
N ALA A 414 9.92 12.43 7.48
CA ALA A 414 10.51 13.77 7.39
C ALA A 414 9.60 14.85 8.00
N GLU A 415 8.31 14.84 7.68
CA GLU A 415 7.35 15.81 8.24
C GLU A 415 7.11 15.60 9.74
N ILE A 416 6.89 14.36 10.20
CA ILE A 416 6.57 14.09 11.61
C ILE A 416 7.78 14.36 12.52
N THR A 417 9.00 14.09 12.05
CA THR A 417 10.22 14.27 12.85
C THR A 417 10.88 15.64 12.66
N GLY A 418 10.54 16.37 11.60
CA GLY A 418 11.26 17.58 11.17
C GLY A 418 12.67 17.31 10.61
N ILE A 419 13.09 16.05 10.50
CA ILE A 419 14.42 15.68 9.99
C ILE A 419 14.41 15.81 8.46
N PRO A 420 15.41 16.49 7.85
CA PRO A 420 15.52 16.58 6.40
C PRO A 420 15.50 15.21 5.72
N TYR A 421 14.72 15.09 4.64
CA TYR A 421 14.60 13.83 3.88
C TYR A 421 15.96 13.26 3.45
N GLN A 422 16.93 14.12 3.16
CA GLN A 422 18.30 13.75 2.84
C GLN A 422 18.96 12.88 3.91
N GLU A 423 18.81 13.24 5.18
CA GLU A 423 19.40 12.51 6.31
C GLU A 423 18.74 11.14 6.47
N ILE A 424 17.41 11.08 6.35
CA ILE A 424 16.64 9.82 6.36
C ILE A 424 17.08 8.90 5.20
N ALA A 425 17.25 9.45 4.01
CA ALA A 425 17.69 8.70 2.83
C ALA A 425 19.13 8.20 2.94
N ILE A 426 20.04 8.98 3.56
CA ILE A 426 21.43 8.57 3.83
C ILE A 426 21.46 7.45 4.88
N ALA A 427 20.74 7.63 5.99
CA ALA A 427 20.63 6.65 7.07
C ALA A 427 20.06 5.30 6.59
N ALA A 428 19.18 5.32 5.59
CA ALA A 428 18.57 4.12 5.02
C ALA A 428 19.51 3.29 4.11
N ILE A 429 20.67 3.80 3.69
CA ILE A 429 21.56 3.12 2.72
C ILE A 429 22.02 1.74 3.22
N ILE A 430 22.63 1.65 4.42
CA ILE A 430 23.12 0.37 4.94
C ILE A 430 21.95 -0.56 5.32
N PRO A 431 20.88 -0.13 6.01
CA PRO A 431 19.70 -0.95 6.26
C PRO A 431 19.08 -1.55 5.00
N ALA A 432 19.01 -0.78 3.89
CA ALA A 432 18.53 -1.26 2.61
C ALA A 432 19.50 -2.28 1.99
N ILE A 433 20.82 -2.03 2.00
CA ILE A 433 21.82 -2.98 1.53
C ILE A 433 21.74 -4.29 2.32
N LEU A 434 21.63 -4.24 3.65
CA LEU A 434 21.48 -5.42 4.51
C LEU A 434 20.18 -6.19 4.21
N TYR A 435 19.07 -5.49 3.98
CA TYR A 435 17.80 -6.10 3.56
C TYR A 435 17.97 -6.89 2.26
N PHE A 436 18.48 -6.27 1.20
CA PHE A 436 18.62 -6.91 -0.12
C PHE A 436 19.71 -7.98 -0.14
N ALA A 437 20.83 -7.78 0.56
CA ALA A 437 21.86 -8.80 0.75
C ALA A 437 21.31 -10.04 1.46
N SER A 438 20.44 -9.86 2.47
CA SER A 438 19.83 -10.98 3.18
C SER A 438 18.97 -11.87 2.26
N ILE A 439 18.09 -11.26 1.46
CA ILE A 439 17.26 -11.99 0.51
C ILE A 439 18.14 -12.64 -0.57
N TYR A 440 19.18 -11.95 -1.03
CA TYR A 440 20.15 -12.49 -1.98
C TYR A 440 20.83 -13.75 -1.46
N PHE A 441 21.30 -13.77 -0.20
CA PHE A 441 21.90 -14.95 0.42
C PHE A 441 20.88 -16.06 0.63
N MET A 442 19.67 -15.75 1.11
CA MET A 442 18.58 -16.72 1.26
C MET A 442 18.26 -17.44 -0.05
N VAL A 443 18.11 -16.68 -1.13
CA VAL A 443 17.83 -17.17 -2.48
C VAL A 443 19.00 -17.95 -3.06
N ASP A 444 20.23 -17.45 -2.93
CA ASP A 444 21.42 -18.17 -3.40
C ASP A 444 21.57 -19.53 -2.72
N PHE A 445 21.39 -19.59 -1.40
CA PHE A 445 21.48 -20.81 -0.60
C PHE A 445 20.32 -21.78 -0.86
N GLU A 446 19.12 -21.29 -1.18
CA GLU A 446 18.00 -22.14 -1.60
C GLU A 446 18.28 -22.77 -2.98
N ALA A 447 18.69 -21.94 -3.95
CA ALA A 447 19.10 -22.40 -5.28
C ALA A 447 20.30 -23.38 -5.23
N ALA A 448 21.15 -23.29 -4.20
CA ALA A 448 22.28 -24.18 -3.98
C ALA A 448 21.84 -25.64 -3.75
N LYS A 449 20.90 -25.83 -2.81
CA LYS A 449 20.40 -27.15 -2.41
C LYS A 449 19.57 -27.80 -3.51
N LEU A 450 18.93 -26.97 -4.33
CA LEU A 450 18.12 -27.38 -5.48
C LEU A 450 18.97 -27.56 -6.75
N HIS A 451 20.29 -27.36 -6.66
CA HIS A 451 21.26 -27.52 -7.75
C HIS A 451 20.88 -26.76 -9.05
N MET A 452 20.21 -25.61 -8.88
CA MET A 452 19.73 -24.79 -9.98
C MET A 452 20.90 -24.23 -10.81
N ARG A 453 20.61 -23.89 -12.07
CA ARG A 453 21.54 -23.18 -12.96
C ARG A 453 21.04 -21.75 -13.22
N GLY A 454 21.90 -20.91 -13.79
CA GLY A 454 21.48 -19.61 -14.32
C GLY A 454 20.84 -19.74 -15.70
N MET A 455 20.29 -18.63 -16.20
CA MET A 455 19.81 -18.55 -17.59
C MET A 455 20.99 -18.55 -18.57
N ARG A 456 20.73 -18.95 -19.82
CA ARG A 456 21.75 -18.94 -20.88
C ARG A 456 22.03 -17.51 -21.34
N GLU A 457 23.19 -17.29 -21.93
CA GLU A 457 23.60 -15.95 -22.40
C GLU A 457 22.77 -15.45 -23.59
N ASP A 458 22.27 -16.36 -24.43
CA ASP A 458 21.40 -16.05 -25.57
C ASP A 458 19.94 -15.74 -25.16
N GLU A 459 19.54 -16.12 -23.94
CA GLU A 459 18.23 -15.80 -23.37
C GLU A 459 18.19 -14.41 -22.70
N LEU A 460 19.33 -13.70 -22.61
CA LEU A 460 19.48 -12.49 -21.79
C LEU A 460 19.71 -11.21 -22.62
N PRO A 461 19.20 -10.05 -22.16
CA PRO A 461 19.55 -8.75 -22.73
C PRO A 461 21.07 -8.49 -22.67
N LYS A 462 21.64 -7.96 -23.75
CA LYS A 462 23.08 -7.71 -23.86
C LYS A 462 23.50 -6.54 -22.97
N PHE A 463 24.18 -6.82 -21.85
CA PHE A 463 24.64 -5.81 -20.88
C PHE A 463 25.34 -4.60 -21.52
N ARG A 464 26.24 -4.81 -22.50
CA ARG A 464 26.94 -3.73 -23.21
C ARG A 464 26.02 -2.79 -24.00
N ALA A 465 24.84 -3.22 -24.40
CA ALA A 465 23.84 -2.37 -25.05
C ALA A 465 23.09 -1.52 -24.01
N LEU A 466 22.66 -2.15 -22.90
CA LEU A 466 21.96 -1.46 -21.81
C LEU A 466 22.86 -0.47 -21.05
N ALA A 467 24.16 -0.77 -20.91
CA ALA A 467 25.13 0.15 -20.32
C ALA A 467 25.27 1.46 -21.11
N LYS A 468 25.01 1.47 -22.43
CA LYS A 468 24.96 2.71 -23.24
C LYS A 468 23.70 3.54 -22.97
N GLN A 469 22.67 2.94 -22.37
CA GLN A 469 21.41 3.58 -21.99
C GLN A 469 21.39 4.00 -20.51
N VAL A 470 22.52 3.91 -19.79
CA VAL A 470 22.63 4.32 -18.38
C VAL A 470 22.26 5.80 -18.14
N TYR A 471 22.27 6.62 -19.19
CA TYR A 471 21.75 7.99 -19.14
C TYR A 471 20.25 8.06 -18.74
N LEU A 472 19.49 6.96 -18.82
CA LEU A 472 18.13 6.89 -18.29
C LEU A 472 18.04 7.02 -16.76
N PHE A 473 19.15 6.85 -16.04
CA PHE A 473 19.24 7.18 -14.61
C PHE A 473 19.42 8.68 -14.33
N VAL A 474 19.69 9.53 -15.34
CA VAL A 474 19.91 10.98 -15.16
C VAL A 474 18.82 11.69 -14.34
N PRO A 475 17.51 11.41 -14.49
CA PRO A 475 16.49 12.02 -13.64
C PRO A 475 16.66 11.71 -12.15
N ILE A 476 17.06 10.48 -11.83
CA ILE A 476 17.35 10.03 -10.45
C ILE A 476 18.66 10.63 -9.94
N ILE A 477 19.68 10.75 -10.81
CA ILE A 477 20.95 11.43 -10.47
C ILE A 477 20.71 12.91 -10.19
N ILE A 478 19.86 13.59 -10.97
CA ILE A 478 19.47 14.99 -10.74
C ILE A 478 18.70 15.14 -9.43
N LEU A 479 17.77 14.22 -9.12
CA LEU A 479 17.08 14.19 -7.82
C LEU A 479 18.08 14.13 -6.66
N ILE A 480 19.01 13.16 -6.69
CA ILE A 480 20.06 13.01 -5.68
C ILE A 480 20.92 14.27 -5.60
N ALA A 481 21.49 14.72 -6.71
CA ALA A 481 22.38 15.88 -6.74
C ALA A 481 21.71 17.15 -6.21
N ALA A 482 20.45 17.40 -6.60
CA ALA A 482 19.67 18.53 -6.11
C ALA A 482 19.46 18.49 -4.59
N LEU A 483 19.14 17.32 -4.04
CA LEU A 483 18.99 17.11 -2.60
C LEU A 483 20.31 17.35 -1.84
N PHE A 484 21.44 16.83 -2.34
CA PHE A 484 22.77 17.05 -1.76
C PHE A 484 23.30 18.49 -1.93
N MET A 485 22.80 19.24 -2.92
CA MET A 485 23.04 20.68 -3.07
C MET A 485 22.18 21.54 -2.12
N GLY A 486 21.37 20.92 -1.25
CA GLY A 486 20.52 21.63 -0.29
C GLY A 486 19.24 22.21 -0.88
N TYR A 487 18.85 21.83 -2.11
CA TYR A 487 17.53 22.20 -2.62
C TYR A 487 16.42 21.46 -1.88
N SER A 488 15.26 22.12 -1.75
CA SER A 488 14.09 21.48 -1.16
C SER A 488 13.64 20.26 -1.97
N VAL A 489 13.05 19.30 -1.27
CA VAL A 489 12.46 18.07 -1.84
C VAL A 489 11.54 18.39 -3.02
N ILE A 490 10.76 19.48 -2.92
CA ILE A 490 9.86 19.95 -3.96
C ILE A 490 10.65 20.38 -5.22
N ARG A 491 11.67 21.22 -5.08
CA ARG A 491 12.49 21.65 -6.24
C ARG A 491 13.22 20.47 -6.88
N ALA A 492 13.77 19.56 -6.06
CA ALA A 492 14.46 18.37 -6.52
C ALA A 492 13.53 17.43 -7.33
N GLY A 493 12.31 17.18 -6.84
CA GLY A 493 11.30 16.37 -7.54
C GLY A 493 10.81 17.01 -8.84
N THR A 494 10.61 18.33 -8.88
CA THR A 494 10.24 19.05 -10.12
C THR A 494 11.36 18.98 -11.16
N LEU A 495 12.62 19.21 -10.75
CA LEU A 495 13.79 19.10 -11.64
C LEU A 495 13.96 17.67 -12.18
N ALA A 496 13.77 16.65 -11.34
CA ALA A 496 13.81 15.25 -11.74
C ALA A 496 12.67 14.90 -12.73
N THR A 497 11.46 15.42 -12.52
CA THR A 497 10.33 15.26 -13.44
C THR A 497 10.59 15.90 -14.80
N ALA A 498 11.11 17.12 -14.82
CA ALA A 498 11.52 17.80 -16.05
C ALA A 498 12.65 17.04 -16.76
N ALA A 499 13.63 16.53 -16.00
CA ALA A 499 14.70 15.71 -16.54
C ALA A 499 14.18 14.40 -17.16
N ALA A 500 13.20 13.72 -16.55
CA ALA A 500 12.59 12.51 -17.13
C ALA A 500 11.97 12.80 -18.51
N ALA A 501 11.24 13.91 -18.64
CA ALA A 501 10.68 14.35 -19.91
C ALA A 501 11.78 14.64 -20.96
N VAL A 502 12.81 15.41 -20.63
CA VAL A 502 13.89 15.77 -21.56
C VAL A 502 14.76 14.57 -21.95
N VAL A 503 15.13 13.72 -20.99
CA VAL A 503 15.95 12.52 -21.22
C VAL A 503 15.22 11.51 -22.11
N SER A 504 13.89 11.43 -22.03
CA SER A 504 13.09 10.57 -22.91
C SER A 504 13.32 10.88 -24.41
N TRP A 505 13.68 12.12 -24.77
CA TRP A 505 13.92 12.52 -26.16
C TRP A 505 15.13 11.83 -26.79
N LEU A 506 16.06 11.32 -25.98
CA LEU A 506 17.20 10.50 -26.43
C LEU A 506 16.81 9.04 -26.69
N THR A 507 15.64 8.60 -26.24
CA THR A 507 15.11 7.25 -26.45
C THR A 507 14.17 7.17 -27.67
N PRO A 508 13.74 5.97 -28.08
CA PRO A 508 12.62 5.80 -29.02
C PRO A 508 11.28 6.31 -28.46
N HIS A 509 11.10 6.34 -27.14
CA HIS A 509 9.86 6.67 -26.44
C HIS A 509 9.80 8.16 -26.03
N ARG A 510 9.97 9.04 -27.01
CA ARG A 510 10.07 10.50 -26.78
C ARG A 510 8.77 11.09 -26.22
N MET A 511 8.82 11.71 -25.04
CA MET A 511 7.68 12.40 -24.45
C MET A 511 7.40 13.73 -25.16
N GLY A 512 6.49 13.71 -26.13
CA GLY A 512 5.82 14.91 -26.64
C GLY A 512 4.65 15.35 -25.75
N LEU A 513 4.02 16.49 -26.05
CA LEU A 513 2.92 17.07 -25.25
C LEU A 513 1.82 16.07 -24.88
N ARG A 514 1.42 15.18 -25.80
CA ARG A 514 0.40 14.14 -25.52
C ARG A 514 0.84 13.12 -24.46
N SER A 515 2.12 12.75 -24.45
CA SER A 515 2.69 11.82 -23.47
C SER A 515 2.89 12.52 -22.11
N ILE A 516 3.27 13.79 -22.10
CA ILE A 516 3.30 14.63 -20.88
C ILE A 516 1.91 14.75 -20.25
N LEU A 517 0.88 15.07 -21.03
CA LEU A 517 -0.50 15.10 -20.54
C LEU A 517 -0.96 13.72 -20.04
N LYS A 518 -0.57 12.63 -20.71
CA LYS A 518 -0.87 11.25 -20.25
C LYS A 518 -0.15 10.88 -18.96
N ALA A 519 1.06 11.40 -18.72
CA ALA A 519 1.79 11.21 -17.46
C ALA A 519 1.12 11.98 -16.31
N PHE A 520 0.61 13.19 -16.55
CA PHE A 520 -0.22 13.92 -15.57
C PHE A 520 -1.58 13.23 -15.32
N GLU A 521 -2.24 12.69 -16.35
CA GLU A 521 -3.44 11.85 -16.17
C GLU A 521 -3.13 10.67 -15.25
N LEU A 522 -2.07 9.92 -15.55
CA LEU A 522 -1.64 8.74 -14.79
C LEU A 522 -1.35 9.12 -13.32
N ALA A 523 -0.55 10.15 -13.09
CA ALA A 523 -0.24 10.66 -11.75
C ALA A 523 -1.51 11.06 -10.98
N GLY A 524 -2.45 11.73 -11.66
CA GLY A 524 -3.74 12.10 -11.10
C GLY A 524 -4.52 10.89 -10.59
N VAL A 525 -4.56 9.78 -11.36
CA VAL A 525 -5.24 8.55 -10.93
C VAL A 525 -4.48 7.81 -9.83
N MET A 526 -3.16 7.61 -9.97
CA MET A 526 -2.31 6.95 -8.98
C MET A 526 -2.40 7.61 -7.60
N SER A 527 -2.54 8.94 -7.56
CA SER A 527 -2.64 9.69 -6.30
C SER A 527 -3.87 9.33 -5.46
N ILE A 528 -5.01 9.01 -6.08
CA ILE A 528 -6.31 8.83 -5.40
C ILE A 528 -6.23 7.80 -4.28
N GLN A 529 -5.58 6.66 -4.52
CA GLN A 529 -5.46 5.58 -3.53
C GLN A 529 -4.70 6.06 -2.29
N ILE A 530 -3.54 6.69 -2.50
CA ILE A 530 -2.67 7.15 -1.41
C ILE A 530 -3.35 8.26 -0.60
N ILE A 531 -4.05 9.19 -1.26
CA ILE A 531 -4.72 10.32 -0.61
C ILE A 531 -5.88 9.85 0.27
N ALA A 532 -6.74 8.98 -0.25
CA ALA A 532 -7.85 8.40 0.51
C ALA A 532 -7.33 7.65 1.77
N VAL A 533 -6.23 6.92 1.60
CA VAL A 533 -5.57 6.16 2.66
C VAL A 533 -4.91 7.08 3.70
N CYS A 534 -4.25 8.16 3.30
CA CYS A 534 -3.62 9.13 4.21
C CYS A 534 -4.67 9.95 4.99
N ALA A 535 -5.77 10.33 4.34
CA ALA A 535 -6.90 11.00 5.00
C ALA A 535 -7.60 10.07 6.00
N CYS A 536 -7.77 8.78 5.66
CA CYS A 536 -8.34 7.77 6.56
C CYS A 536 -7.41 7.47 7.76
N ALA A 537 -6.09 7.38 7.53
CA ALA A 537 -5.11 7.33 8.62
C ALA A 537 -5.17 8.58 9.51
N GLY A 538 -5.44 9.77 8.94
CA GLY A 538 -5.68 11.01 9.68
C GLY A 538 -6.88 10.93 10.64
N ILE A 539 -7.93 10.16 10.31
CA ILE A 539 -9.02 9.87 11.25
C ILE A 539 -8.49 9.11 12.48
N ILE A 540 -7.68 8.08 12.26
CA ILE A 540 -7.09 7.27 13.34
C ILE A 540 -6.15 8.13 14.20
N VAL A 541 -5.28 8.95 13.59
CA VAL A 541 -4.38 9.87 14.30
C VAL A 541 -5.17 10.89 15.13
N GLY A 542 -6.24 11.46 14.58
CA GLY A 542 -7.14 12.37 15.31
C GLY A 542 -7.83 11.71 16.51
N VAL A 543 -8.25 10.45 16.37
CA VAL A 543 -8.75 9.65 17.50
C VAL A 543 -7.67 9.45 18.58
N ILE A 544 -6.45 9.09 18.18
CA ILE A 544 -5.34 8.81 19.10
C ILE A 544 -4.94 10.08 19.86
N SER A 545 -4.89 11.22 19.16
CA SER A 545 -4.63 12.54 19.73
C SER A 545 -5.71 12.94 20.74
N LEU A 546 -6.99 12.85 20.36
CA LEU A 546 -8.12 13.24 21.23
C LEU A 546 -8.25 12.37 22.48
N THR A 547 -8.04 11.06 22.35
CA THR A 547 -8.18 10.08 23.46
C THR A 547 -6.93 9.99 24.33
N GLY A 548 -5.78 10.48 23.86
CA GLY A 548 -4.48 10.37 24.55
C GLY A 548 -3.92 8.95 24.61
N VAL A 549 -4.49 7.99 23.87
CA VAL A 549 -4.14 6.56 23.98
C VAL A 549 -2.68 6.28 23.59
N GLY A 550 -2.08 7.08 22.70
CA GLY A 550 -0.65 6.97 22.34
C GLY A 550 0.28 7.22 23.54
N ALA A 551 -0.03 8.20 24.38
CA ALA A 551 0.71 8.46 25.62
C ALA A 551 0.56 7.31 26.64
N ARG A 552 -0.57 6.59 26.61
CA ARG A 552 -0.84 5.43 27.46
C ARG A 552 -0.08 4.18 27.00
N PHE A 553 0.04 3.95 25.69
CA PHE A 553 0.95 2.94 25.15
C PHE A 553 2.42 3.28 25.42
N SER A 554 2.76 4.59 25.39
CA SER A 554 4.10 5.07 25.75
C SER A 554 4.46 4.73 27.19
N SER A 555 3.56 4.93 28.17
CA SER A 555 3.82 4.52 29.56
C SER A 555 4.01 3.01 29.73
N VAL A 556 3.24 2.18 29.00
CA VAL A 556 3.45 0.71 29.02
C VAL A 556 4.81 0.31 28.47
N LEU A 557 5.32 1.02 27.46
CA LEU A 557 6.68 0.80 26.94
C LEU A 557 7.76 1.21 27.96
N LEU A 558 7.55 2.30 28.72
CA LEU A 558 8.43 2.70 29.81
C LEU A 558 8.47 1.64 30.93
N ASP A 559 7.32 1.19 31.42
CA ASP A 559 7.20 0.16 32.46
C ASP A 559 7.87 -1.15 32.02
N LEU A 560 7.69 -1.55 30.76
CA LEU A 560 8.27 -2.77 30.20
C LEU A 560 9.78 -2.65 30.00
N ALA A 561 10.29 -1.47 29.62
CA ALA A 561 11.71 -1.23 29.45
C ALA A 561 12.48 -1.17 30.78
N ALA A 562 11.83 -0.71 31.86
CA ALA A 562 12.37 -0.76 33.21
C ALA A 562 12.67 -2.22 33.66
N ALA A 563 11.96 -3.20 33.10
CA ALA A 563 12.29 -4.62 33.23
C ALA A 563 13.29 -5.11 32.16
N SER A 564 13.07 -4.77 30.88
CA SER A 564 14.01 -5.06 29.78
C SER A 564 13.74 -4.22 28.53
N GLN A 565 14.72 -3.43 28.10
CA GLN A 565 14.64 -2.62 26.88
C GLN A 565 14.43 -3.47 25.61
N LEU A 566 15.02 -4.68 25.55
CA LEU A 566 14.78 -5.62 24.45
C LEU A 566 13.31 -6.07 24.39
N LEU A 567 12.68 -6.28 25.54
CA LEU A 567 11.28 -6.67 25.63
C LEU A 567 10.34 -5.52 25.23
N ALA A 568 10.69 -4.28 25.59
CA ALA A 568 9.99 -3.08 25.11
C ALA A 568 10.09 -2.91 23.59
N LEU A 569 11.27 -3.10 23.00
CA LEU A 569 11.46 -3.08 21.53
C LEU A 569 10.70 -4.21 20.83
N PHE A 570 10.67 -5.41 21.40
CA PHE A 570 9.89 -6.53 20.88
C PHE A 570 8.38 -6.22 20.92
N PHE A 571 7.88 -5.61 22.00
CA PHE A 571 6.49 -5.18 22.11
C PHE A 571 6.15 -4.05 21.11
N ALA A 572 7.05 -3.07 20.96
CA ALA A 572 6.95 -2.01 19.95
C ALA A 572 6.91 -2.57 18.52
N MET A 573 7.75 -3.56 18.21
CA MET A 573 7.72 -4.31 16.94
C MET A 573 6.36 -4.98 16.73
N CYS A 574 5.83 -5.70 17.74
CA CYS A 574 4.53 -6.35 17.65
C CYS A 574 3.39 -5.35 17.38
N ILE A 575 3.38 -4.19 18.05
CA ILE A 575 2.38 -3.14 17.81
C ILE A 575 2.54 -2.55 16.40
N ALA A 576 3.77 -2.22 15.97
CA ALA A 576 4.02 -1.64 14.65
C ALA A 576 3.63 -2.59 13.50
N ILE A 577 3.89 -3.89 13.65
CA ILE A 577 3.42 -4.91 12.71
C ILE A 577 1.89 -4.99 12.73
N LEU A 578 1.28 -5.11 13.92
CA LEU A 578 -0.18 -5.29 14.08
C LEU A 578 -0.94 -4.11 13.47
N LEU A 579 -0.53 -2.87 13.78
CA LEU A 579 -1.09 -1.64 13.21
C LEU A 579 -0.81 -1.48 11.72
N GLY A 580 0.16 -2.21 11.15
CA GLY A 580 0.43 -2.22 9.71
C GLY A 580 -0.30 -3.31 8.92
N MET A 581 -0.86 -4.33 9.58
CA MET A 581 -1.46 -5.47 8.89
C MET A 581 -2.66 -5.08 8.03
N GLY A 582 -2.55 -5.28 6.72
CA GLY A 582 -3.67 -5.10 5.80
C GLY A 582 -3.89 -3.67 5.30
N MET A 583 -2.99 -2.74 5.60
CA MET A 583 -3.04 -1.37 5.07
C MET A 583 -1.77 -1.00 4.29
N PRO A 584 -1.83 -0.04 3.35
CA PRO A 584 -0.65 0.45 2.67
C PRO A 584 0.36 1.04 3.67
N THR A 585 1.64 0.86 3.39
CA THR A 585 2.73 1.15 4.32
C THR A 585 2.80 2.60 4.79
N THR A 586 2.36 3.57 3.96
CA THR A 586 2.18 4.97 4.35
C THR A 586 1.25 5.13 5.56
N ALA A 587 0.08 4.48 5.51
CA ALA A 587 -0.91 4.48 6.57
C ALA A 587 -0.42 3.68 7.79
N ALA A 588 0.16 2.50 7.53
CA ALA A 588 0.75 1.63 8.56
C ALA A 588 1.75 2.41 9.42
N TYR A 589 2.68 3.10 8.77
CA TYR A 589 3.67 3.93 9.44
C TYR A 589 3.04 5.15 10.13
N ALA A 590 2.16 5.90 9.47
CA ALA A 590 1.52 7.06 10.09
C ALA A 590 0.79 6.73 11.40
N VAL A 591 0.00 5.65 11.39
CA VAL A 591 -0.72 5.19 12.60
C VAL A 591 0.26 4.66 13.64
N ALA A 592 1.18 3.77 13.25
CA ALA A 592 2.15 3.21 14.20
C ALA A 592 3.09 4.26 14.80
N ALA A 593 3.50 5.28 14.04
CA ALA A 593 4.30 6.40 14.53
C ALA A 593 3.56 7.20 15.60
N SER A 594 2.26 7.47 15.43
CA SER A 594 1.47 8.20 16.42
C SER A 594 1.26 7.44 17.75
N VAL A 595 1.46 6.11 17.78
CA VAL A 595 1.28 5.27 18.98
C VAL A 595 2.60 4.86 19.62
N VAL A 596 3.56 4.40 18.81
CA VAL A 596 4.75 3.67 19.28
C VAL A 596 5.97 4.58 19.37
N ALA A 597 6.18 5.47 18.39
CA ALA A 597 7.39 6.27 18.33
C ALA A 597 7.57 7.24 19.52
N PRO A 598 6.53 7.93 20.04
CA PRO A 598 6.63 8.73 21.27
C PRO A 598 7.13 7.92 22.47
N GLY A 599 6.69 6.67 22.62
CA GLY A 599 7.14 5.78 23.70
C GLY A 599 8.61 5.39 23.54
N LEU A 600 9.05 5.08 22.33
CA LEU A 600 10.46 4.82 22.04
C LEU A 600 11.34 6.06 22.28
N VAL A 601 10.89 7.25 21.89
CA VAL A 601 11.62 8.50 22.16
C VAL A 601 11.67 8.81 23.67
N GLN A 602 10.61 8.55 24.43
CA GLN A 602 10.61 8.68 25.89
C GLN A 602 11.56 7.71 26.60
N LEU A 603 11.93 6.59 25.97
CA LEU A 603 13.01 5.69 26.43
C LEU A 603 14.42 6.24 26.20
N GLY A 604 14.56 7.46 25.67
CA GLY A 604 15.84 8.06 25.31
C GLY A 604 16.39 7.58 23.95
N ILE A 605 15.58 6.88 23.15
CA ILE A 605 16.00 6.44 21.81
C ILE A 605 15.97 7.66 20.87
N PRO A 606 17.03 7.91 20.07
CA PRO A 606 17.06 9.02 19.11
C PRO A 606 15.84 9.01 18.18
N MET A 607 15.32 10.19 17.86
CA MET A 607 14.08 10.35 17.09
C MET A 607 14.14 9.63 15.73
N LEU A 608 15.26 9.77 15.00
CA LEU A 608 15.48 9.05 13.74
C LEU A 608 15.38 7.53 13.95
N THR A 609 16.15 6.98 14.90
CA THR A 609 16.17 5.55 15.21
C THR A 609 14.78 5.02 15.60
N ALA A 610 14.06 5.73 16.47
CA ALA A 610 12.71 5.36 16.91
C ALA A 610 11.70 5.34 15.75
N HIS A 611 11.66 6.39 14.92
CA HIS A 611 10.75 6.46 13.79
C HIS A 611 11.15 5.49 12.67
N PHE A 612 12.45 5.30 12.41
CA PHE A 612 12.95 4.36 11.40
C PHE A 612 12.69 2.91 11.81
N PHE A 613 12.80 2.56 13.10
CA PHE A 613 12.39 1.26 13.65
C PHE A 613 10.91 0.97 13.38
N VAL A 614 10.03 1.93 13.69
CA VAL A 614 8.58 1.80 13.46
C VAL A 614 8.24 1.72 11.95
N PHE A 615 8.87 2.54 11.12
CA PHE A 615 8.72 2.50 9.66
C PHE A 615 9.14 1.16 9.07
N TYR A 616 10.27 0.62 9.50
CA TYR A 616 10.80 -0.66 9.01
C TYR A 616 9.82 -1.81 9.29
N PHE A 617 9.25 -1.88 10.50
CA PHE A 617 8.24 -2.90 10.82
C PHE A 617 6.89 -2.66 10.15
N ALA A 618 6.50 -1.40 9.91
CA ALA A 618 5.34 -1.07 9.09
C ALA A 618 5.52 -1.56 7.62
N VAL A 619 6.74 -1.47 7.05
CA VAL A 619 7.08 -2.04 5.74
C VAL A 619 7.00 -3.57 5.77
N VAL A 620 7.68 -4.21 6.72
CA VAL A 620 7.81 -5.67 6.83
C VAL A 620 6.47 -6.36 7.18
N SER A 621 5.49 -5.64 7.72
CA SER A 621 4.11 -6.13 7.89
C SER A 621 3.51 -6.69 6.58
N ALA A 622 3.91 -6.17 5.41
CA ALA A 622 3.45 -6.60 4.09
C ALA A 622 3.81 -8.06 3.71
N ILE A 623 4.76 -8.68 4.41
CA ILE A 623 5.14 -10.11 4.26
C ILE A 623 4.87 -10.93 5.53
N THR A 624 4.29 -10.32 6.58
CA THR A 624 4.08 -10.97 7.88
C THR A 624 2.68 -11.61 7.96
N PRO A 625 2.57 -12.93 8.22
CA PRO A 625 1.29 -13.58 8.48
C PRO A 625 0.56 -12.93 9.68
N PRO A 626 -0.80 -12.89 9.69
CA PRO A 626 -1.71 -13.59 8.80
C PRO A 626 -2.23 -12.78 7.60
N VAL A 627 -1.83 -11.51 7.41
CA VAL A 627 -2.44 -10.65 6.37
C VAL A 627 -1.56 -10.43 5.14
N ALA A 628 -0.25 -10.20 5.33
CA ALA A 628 0.80 -10.23 4.30
C ALA A 628 0.38 -9.85 2.85
N LEU A 629 -0.12 -8.62 2.65
CA LEU A 629 -0.72 -8.17 1.37
C LEU A 629 0.16 -8.42 0.14
N ALA A 630 1.49 -8.23 0.23
CA ALA A 630 2.40 -8.47 -0.88
C ALA A 630 2.52 -9.98 -1.19
N SER A 631 2.53 -10.82 -0.16
CA SER A 631 2.52 -12.28 -0.32
C SER A 631 1.19 -12.78 -0.90
N TYR A 632 0.08 -12.10 -0.64
CA TYR A 632 -1.24 -12.45 -1.17
C TYR A 632 -1.35 -12.10 -2.66
N ALA A 633 -0.84 -10.94 -3.08
CA ALA A 633 -0.69 -10.60 -4.51
C ALA A 633 0.21 -11.63 -5.23
N ALA A 634 1.35 -11.98 -4.63
CA ALA A 634 2.29 -12.94 -5.21
C ALA A 634 1.72 -14.38 -5.27
N ALA A 635 0.88 -14.76 -4.31
CA ALA A 635 0.14 -16.02 -4.33
C ALA A 635 -0.85 -16.09 -5.50
N GLY A 636 -1.55 -14.97 -5.79
CA GLY A 636 -2.44 -14.84 -6.94
C GLY A 636 -1.73 -15.06 -8.29
N ILE A 637 -0.53 -14.52 -8.47
CA ILE A 637 0.27 -14.67 -9.69
C ILE A 637 0.94 -16.05 -9.77
N SER A 638 1.47 -16.56 -8.66
CA SER A 638 2.14 -17.86 -8.61
C SER A 638 1.18 -19.05 -8.72
N GLY A 639 -0.08 -18.88 -8.30
CA GLY A 639 -1.06 -19.95 -8.14
C GLY A 639 -0.75 -20.85 -6.94
N ALA A 640 -0.28 -20.25 -5.84
CA ALA A 640 0.05 -20.90 -4.57
C ALA A 640 -0.96 -20.54 -3.47
N ASN A 641 -0.93 -21.24 -2.34
CA ASN A 641 -1.72 -20.87 -1.17
C ASN A 641 -1.19 -19.54 -0.57
N PRO A 642 -2.03 -18.53 -0.31
CA PRO A 642 -1.59 -17.23 0.24
C PRO A 642 -0.89 -17.34 1.59
N MET A 643 -1.39 -18.17 2.51
CA MET A 643 -0.79 -18.36 3.83
C MET A 643 0.56 -19.07 3.76
N GLU A 644 0.69 -20.13 2.95
CA GLU A 644 1.98 -20.80 2.73
C GLU A 644 3.02 -19.87 2.09
N THR A 645 2.58 -19.03 1.14
CA THR A 645 3.43 -18.02 0.49
C THR A 645 3.90 -16.98 1.50
N SER A 646 3.02 -16.57 2.42
CA SER A 646 3.33 -15.61 3.48
C SER A 646 4.32 -16.16 4.51
N VAL A 647 4.13 -17.40 4.98
CA VAL A 647 5.08 -18.07 5.88
C VAL A 647 6.45 -18.28 5.21
N ALA A 648 6.46 -18.61 3.92
CA ALA A 648 7.70 -18.69 3.14
C ALA A 648 8.37 -17.31 2.96
N SER A 649 7.59 -16.24 2.74
CA SER A 649 8.11 -14.87 2.57
C SER A 649 8.68 -14.34 3.88
N PHE A 650 7.98 -14.54 5.00
CA PHE A 650 8.47 -14.27 6.36
C PHE A 650 9.80 -14.99 6.64
N LYS A 651 9.93 -16.28 6.27
CA LYS A 651 11.18 -17.04 6.43
C LYS A 651 12.33 -16.45 5.59
N ILE A 652 12.06 -16.05 4.36
CA ILE A 652 13.06 -15.41 3.48
C ILE A 652 13.44 -14.03 4.01
N GLY A 653 12.47 -13.26 4.51
CA GLY A 653 12.65 -11.94 5.11
C GLY A 653 13.09 -11.94 6.58
N ILE A 654 13.36 -13.09 7.22
CA ILE A 654 13.65 -13.17 8.67
C ILE A 654 14.80 -12.23 9.11
N ALA A 655 15.80 -12.05 8.24
CA ALA A 655 16.92 -11.15 8.49
C ALA A 655 16.51 -9.67 8.51
N ALA A 656 15.48 -9.28 7.74
CA ALA A 656 14.93 -7.94 7.78
C ALA A 656 14.36 -7.62 9.17
N PHE A 657 13.75 -8.57 9.87
CA PHE A 657 13.28 -8.36 11.25
C PHE A 657 14.42 -8.08 12.24
N ILE A 658 15.66 -8.44 11.92
CA ILE A 658 16.82 -8.26 12.79
C ILE A 658 17.48 -6.88 12.56
N VAL A 659 17.49 -6.36 11.33
CA VAL A 659 18.13 -5.07 10.99
C VAL A 659 17.70 -3.90 11.91
N PRO A 660 16.41 -3.74 12.29
CA PRO A 660 16.00 -2.71 13.25
C PRO A 660 16.63 -2.84 14.65
N PHE A 661 16.88 -4.05 15.12
CA PHE A 661 17.60 -4.25 16.37
C PHE A 661 19.09 -3.95 16.20
N MET A 662 19.70 -4.31 15.06
CA MET A 662 21.10 -4.01 14.77
C MET A 662 21.38 -2.50 14.79
N PHE A 663 20.57 -1.71 14.09
CA PHE A 663 20.77 -0.26 14.05
C PHE A 663 20.33 0.46 15.33
N PHE A 664 19.51 -0.20 16.17
CA PHE A 664 19.20 0.28 17.51
C PHE A 664 20.40 0.13 18.45
N TYR A 665 21.08 -1.03 18.43
CA TYR A 665 22.28 -1.25 19.25
C TYR A 665 23.53 -0.55 18.71
N ASN A 666 23.59 -0.29 17.40
CA ASN A 666 24.73 0.34 16.73
C ASN A 666 24.26 1.40 15.71
N SER A 667 24.24 2.67 16.13
CA SER A 667 23.79 3.79 15.29
C SER A 667 24.67 4.05 14.07
N ALA A 668 25.90 3.52 14.01
CA ALA A 668 26.75 3.60 12.82
C ALA A 668 26.15 2.87 11.60
N ILE A 669 25.17 1.98 11.80
CA ILE A 669 24.37 1.39 10.73
C ILE A 669 23.44 2.44 10.09
N LEU A 670 23.02 3.49 10.81
CA LEU A 670 22.28 4.65 10.29
C LEU A 670 23.19 5.79 9.81
N MET A 671 24.47 5.51 9.51
CA MET A 671 25.50 6.51 9.17
C MET A 671 25.85 7.50 10.31
N ASP A 672 25.44 7.23 11.54
CA ASP A 672 25.78 8.02 12.73
C ASP A 672 27.05 7.47 13.40
N GLY A 673 28.20 8.06 13.08
CA GLY A 673 29.51 7.66 13.63
C GLY A 673 30.68 8.01 12.71
N THR A 674 31.89 7.59 13.07
CA THR A 674 33.04 7.78 12.17
C THR A 674 32.97 6.84 10.96
N TRP A 675 33.52 7.24 9.82
CA TRP A 675 33.58 6.39 8.61
C TRP A 675 34.15 4.99 8.87
N VAL A 676 35.10 4.84 9.81
CA VAL A 676 35.69 3.56 10.18
C VAL A 676 34.67 2.68 10.93
N GLU A 677 33.89 3.26 11.85
CA GLU A 677 32.85 2.54 12.58
C GLU A 677 31.69 2.15 11.67
N VAL A 678 31.25 3.06 10.80
CA VAL A 678 30.21 2.84 9.79
C VAL A 678 30.59 1.70 8.83
N ILE A 679 31.81 1.73 8.28
CA ILE A 679 32.30 0.67 7.38
C ILE A 679 32.48 -0.65 8.13
N ARG A 680 33.03 -0.63 9.35
CA ARG A 680 33.17 -1.83 10.20
C ARG A 680 31.81 -2.47 10.47
N ALA A 681 30.86 -1.68 10.98
CA ALA A 681 29.51 -2.12 11.30
C ALA A 681 28.79 -2.66 10.06
N GLY A 682 28.89 -1.99 8.91
CA GLY A 682 28.31 -2.48 7.65
C GLY A 682 28.89 -3.83 7.21
N ILE A 683 30.20 -4.05 7.36
CA ILE A 683 30.85 -5.32 7.02
C ILE A 683 30.47 -6.42 8.01
N THR A 684 30.52 -6.17 9.32
CA THR A 684 30.19 -7.20 10.33
C THR A 684 28.71 -7.54 10.32
N ALA A 685 27.83 -6.54 10.14
CA ALA A 685 26.41 -6.75 9.90
C ALA A 685 26.14 -7.60 8.65
N THR A 686 26.81 -7.34 7.54
CA THR A 686 26.67 -8.14 6.30
C THR A 686 27.10 -9.60 6.53
N PHE A 687 28.16 -9.83 7.31
CA PHE A 687 28.60 -11.17 7.66
C PHE A 687 27.63 -11.87 8.62
N GLY A 688 27.09 -11.17 9.62
CA GLY A 688 26.03 -11.68 10.50
C GLY A 688 24.79 -12.11 9.70
N VAL A 689 24.33 -11.26 8.77
CA VAL A 689 23.22 -11.56 7.85
C VAL A 689 23.51 -12.78 6.96
N PHE A 690 24.76 -12.95 6.50
CA PHE A 690 25.19 -14.15 5.77
C PHE A 690 25.12 -15.42 6.64
N LEU A 691 25.63 -15.38 7.88
CA LEU A 691 25.58 -16.50 8.82
C LEU A 691 24.14 -16.88 9.18
N LEU A 692 23.30 -15.88 9.47
CA LEU A 692 21.88 -16.05 9.75
C LEU A 692 21.16 -16.75 8.58
N SER A 693 21.37 -16.25 7.35
CA SER A 693 20.81 -16.83 6.14
C SER A 693 21.29 -18.28 5.95
N ALA A 694 22.56 -18.56 6.23
CA ALA A 694 23.14 -19.90 6.12
C ALA A 694 22.57 -20.87 7.15
N GLY A 695 22.32 -20.42 8.38
CA GLY A 695 21.67 -21.18 9.46
C GLY A 695 20.19 -21.44 9.17
N VAL A 696 19.43 -20.40 8.85
CA VAL A 696 17.98 -20.49 8.52
C VAL A 696 17.75 -21.36 7.30
N GLN A 697 18.52 -21.19 6.22
CA GLN A 697 18.42 -22.08 5.07
C GLN A 697 18.99 -23.47 5.38
N GLY A 698 20.05 -23.60 6.17
CA GLY A 698 20.74 -24.87 6.37
C GLY A 698 21.67 -25.26 5.23
N TRP A 699 22.29 -24.25 4.60
CA TRP A 699 23.35 -24.42 3.62
C TRP A 699 24.46 -23.44 3.94
N PHE A 700 25.66 -23.95 4.18
CA PHE A 700 26.84 -23.16 4.53
C PHE A 700 28.02 -23.74 3.79
N MET A 701 28.80 -22.93 3.09
CA MET A 701 30.04 -23.33 2.40
C MET A 701 29.94 -24.69 1.65
N GLY A 702 29.17 -24.72 0.56
CA GLY A 702 29.15 -25.83 -0.40
C GLY A 702 28.41 -27.12 0.01
N GLY A 703 27.61 -27.11 1.08
CA GLY A 703 26.81 -28.28 1.44
C GLY A 703 25.75 -28.01 2.51
N ARG A 704 24.83 -28.96 2.68
CA ARG A 704 23.78 -28.91 3.71
C ARG A 704 24.41 -28.99 5.11
N SER A 705 23.91 -28.18 6.03
CA SER A 705 24.38 -28.13 7.43
C SER A 705 23.47 -28.96 8.35
N ALA A 706 24.07 -29.74 9.25
CA ALA A 706 23.34 -30.43 10.31
C ALA A 706 22.60 -29.44 11.23
N TRP A 707 21.51 -29.88 11.87
CA TRP A 707 20.63 -28.97 12.62
C TRP A 707 21.34 -28.23 13.76
N PHE A 708 22.28 -28.86 14.46
CA PHE A 708 23.07 -28.24 15.52
C PHE A 708 24.06 -27.19 14.97
N LEU A 709 24.69 -27.44 13.82
CA LEU A 709 25.52 -26.43 13.13
C LEU A 709 24.68 -25.25 12.65
N ARG A 710 23.41 -25.48 12.26
CA ARG A 710 22.48 -24.40 11.90
C ARG A 710 22.12 -23.52 13.10
N LEU A 711 21.85 -24.13 14.25
CA LEU A 711 21.62 -23.39 15.49
C LEU A 711 22.88 -22.59 15.89
N GLY A 712 24.06 -23.20 15.78
CA GLY A 712 25.35 -22.50 15.99
C GLY A 712 25.56 -21.31 15.06
N LEU A 713 25.22 -21.44 13.77
CA LEU A 713 25.30 -20.33 12.80
C LEU A 713 24.32 -19.19 13.13
N ILE A 714 23.11 -19.52 13.61
CA ILE A 714 22.13 -18.51 14.05
C ILE A 714 22.67 -17.81 15.31
N ILE A 715 23.14 -18.54 16.31
CA ILE A 715 23.72 -17.96 17.54
C ILE A 715 24.93 -17.08 17.21
N ALA A 716 25.83 -17.53 16.34
CA ALA A 716 26.98 -16.74 15.88
C ALA A 716 26.54 -15.45 15.18
N ALA A 717 25.45 -15.48 14.39
CA ALA A 717 24.87 -14.29 13.79
C ALA A 717 24.23 -13.34 14.82
N LEU A 718 23.58 -13.87 15.87
CA LEU A 718 23.00 -13.04 16.94
C LEU A 718 24.06 -12.28 17.72
N PHE A 719 25.24 -12.87 17.96
CA PHE A 719 26.39 -12.17 18.56
C PHE A 719 26.94 -11.02 17.69
N MET A 720 26.62 -10.99 16.39
CA MET A 720 27.01 -9.91 15.48
C MET A 720 25.91 -8.85 15.27
N ILE A 721 24.85 -8.85 16.11
CA ILE A 721 23.80 -7.83 16.08
C ILE A 721 24.26 -6.54 16.76
N GLU A 722 24.96 -6.67 17.90
CA GLU A 722 25.43 -5.53 18.70
C GLU A 722 26.52 -4.72 17.98
N GLY A 723 27.31 -5.36 17.11
CA GLY A 723 28.41 -4.72 16.36
C GLY A 723 29.56 -4.21 17.24
N GLY A 724 29.65 -4.71 18.48
CA GLY A 724 30.77 -4.49 19.38
C GLY A 724 31.97 -5.37 19.00
N LEU A 725 33.19 -4.88 19.22
CA LEU A 725 34.41 -5.62 18.83
C LEU A 725 34.49 -7.02 19.46
N VAL A 726 34.08 -7.16 20.73
CA VAL A 726 34.11 -8.44 21.44
C VAL A 726 33.01 -9.38 20.93
N SER A 727 31.80 -8.88 20.72
CA SER A 727 30.66 -9.66 20.25
C SER A 727 30.88 -10.15 18.81
N ASP A 728 31.43 -9.29 17.95
CA ASP A 728 31.79 -9.61 16.56
C ASP A 728 32.93 -10.64 16.50
N LEU A 729 33.95 -10.52 17.37
CA LEU A 729 35.03 -11.52 17.46
C LEU A 729 34.51 -12.88 17.96
N ILE A 730 33.56 -12.92 18.89
CA ILE A 730 32.89 -14.14 19.34
C ILE A 730 32.09 -14.77 18.19
N GLY A 731 31.31 -13.97 17.45
CA GLY A 731 30.54 -14.43 16.29
C GLY A 731 31.44 -14.99 15.17
N LEU A 732 32.52 -14.29 14.83
CA LEU A 732 33.52 -14.72 13.85
C LEU A 732 34.25 -15.99 14.30
N GLY A 733 34.65 -16.06 15.58
CA GLY A 733 35.28 -17.24 16.17
C GLY A 733 34.37 -18.47 16.14
N ALA A 734 33.10 -18.31 16.52
CA ALA A 734 32.09 -19.35 16.45
C ALA A 734 31.86 -19.83 15.00
N ALA A 735 31.77 -18.91 14.04
CA ALA A 735 31.66 -19.24 12.61
C ALA A 735 32.88 -20.00 12.07
N ALA A 736 34.10 -19.63 12.50
CA ALA A 736 35.33 -20.33 12.14
C ALA A 736 35.38 -21.75 12.74
N ILE A 737 34.99 -21.92 14.01
CA ILE A 737 34.86 -23.24 14.66
C ILE A 737 33.85 -24.11 13.91
N ILE A 738 32.66 -23.57 13.59
CA ILE A 738 31.62 -24.27 12.82
C ILE A 738 32.13 -24.70 11.44
N TYR A 739 32.90 -23.84 10.75
CA TYR A 739 33.54 -24.19 9.49
C TYR A 739 34.55 -25.34 9.63
N LEU A 740 35.44 -25.28 10.63
CA LEU A 740 36.42 -26.32 10.90
C LEU A 740 35.75 -27.65 11.26
N CYS A 741 34.76 -27.63 12.17
CA CYS A 741 33.96 -28.81 12.51
C CYS A 741 33.31 -29.42 11.25
N LYS A 742 32.64 -28.60 10.42
CA LYS A 742 32.03 -29.08 9.17
C LYS A 742 33.09 -29.74 8.27
N ARG A 743 34.24 -29.09 8.07
CA ARG A 743 35.33 -29.60 7.22
C ARG A 743 35.86 -30.94 7.71
N SER A 744 35.93 -31.15 9.02
CA SER A 744 36.30 -32.44 9.64
C SER A 744 35.25 -33.51 9.40
N PHE A 745 33.95 -33.21 9.53
CA PHE A 745 32.87 -34.18 9.27
C PHE A 745 32.69 -34.53 7.78
N THR A 746 33.07 -33.66 6.85
CA THR A 746 33.00 -33.95 5.39
C THR A 746 34.22 -34.70 4.83
N ARG A 747 35.17 -35.13 5.68
CA ARG A 747 36.34 -35.94 5.27
C ARG A 747 36.04 -37.44 5.23
N THR A 748 35.10 -37.85 4.39
CA THR A 748 34.96 -39.25 3.95
C THR A 748 35.17 -39.32 2.43
N PRO A 749 36.34 -39.81 1.95
CA PRO A 749 36.59 -39.90 0.53
C PRO A 749 35.81 -41.07 -0.08
N THR A 750 34.65 -40.79 -0.67
CA THR A 750 34.06 -41.71 -1.64
C THR A 750 35.00 -41.80 -2.84
N ARG A 751 35.73 -42.92 -2.95
CA ARG A 751 36.49 -43.27 -4.17
C ARG A 751 35.57 -43.09 -5.38
N PRO A 752 36.00 -42.45 -6.48
CA PRO A 752 35.25 -42.49 -7.72
C PRO A 752 35.20 -43.94 -8.20
N SER A 753 34.03 -44.56 -8.15
CA SER A 753 33.77 -45.81 -8.84
C SER A 753 33.98 -45.57 -10.33
N ARG A 754 34.98 -46.23 -10.92
CA ARG A 754 35.19 -46.23 -12.38
C ARG A 754 33.95 -46.83 -13.05
N CYS A 755 33.02 -45.99 -13.51
CA CYS A 755 32.05 -46.41 -14.50
C CYS A 755 32.79 -46.67 -15.81
N ALA A 756 32.52 -47.82 -16.42
CA ALA A 756 33.21 -48.28 -17.63
C ALA A 756 32.97 -47.33 -18.82
N ALA A 757 33.95 -47.28 -19.72
CA ALA A 757 33.81 -46.60 -21.00
C ALA A 757 32.69 -47.25 -21.84
N PRO A 758 31.93 -46.47 -22.65
CA PRO A 758 31.08 -47.05 -23.66
C PRO A 758 31.97 -47.67 -24.76
N THR A 759 31.82 -48.98 -24.99
CA THR A 759 32.49 -49.65 -26.11
C THR A 759 31.87 -49.23 -27.43
N ASP A 760 32.70 -48.80 -28.37
CA ASP A 760 32.28 -48.50 -29.74
C ASP A 760 31.56 -49.67 -30.41
N ARG A 761 30.40 -49.38 -31.01
CA ARG A 761 29.84 -50.15 -32.13
C ARG A 761 29.28 -49.16 -33.17
N PRO A 762 29.70 -49.22 -34.44
CA PRO A 762 29.21 -48.31 -35.46
C PRO A 762 27.76 -48.66 -35.84
N CYS A 763 26.90 -47.65 -35.90
CA CYS A 763 25.54 -47.79 -36.42
C CYS A 763 25.55 -47.87 -37.95
N THR A 764 25.42 -49.09 -38.51
CA THR A 764 25.01 -49.27 -39.90
C THR A 764 23.49 -49.29 -39.99
N ALA A 765 22.92 -48.52 -40.92
CA ALA A 765 21.48 -48.43 -41.13
C ALA A 765 20.88 -49.73 -41.70
N ASN A 766 19.66 -50.07 -41.29
CA ASN A 766 18.62 -50.44 -42.25
C ASN A 766 17.20 -50.31 -41.68
N ALA A 767 16.24 -50.12 -42.58
CA ALA A 767 14.84 -49.83 -42.25
C ALA A 767 13.97 -51.10 -42.14
N GLY A 768 12.90 -51.05 -41.34
CA GLY A 768 11.86 -52.08 -41.23
C GLY A 768 10.76 -51.65 -40.24
N PRO A 769 9.46 -51.85 -40.55
CA PRO A 769 8.38 -51.21 -39.80
C PRO A 769 7.97 -51.95 -38.52
N GLN A 770 7.63 -51.18 -37.48
CA GLN A 770 7.00 -51.71 -36.25
C GLN A 770 5.48 -51.88 -36.45
N PRO A 771 4.89 -53.05 -36.16
CA PRO A 771 3.44 -53.22 -36.08
C PRO A 771 2.88 -52.74 -34.74
N ALA A 772 1.58 -52.42 -34.74
CA ALA A 772 0.90 -51.71 -33.64
C ALA A 772 0.64 -52.55 -32.37
N ALA A 773 0.53 -51.87 -31.23
CA ALA A 773 0.13 -52.45 -29.95
C ALA A 773 -1.39 -52.71 -29.87
N PRO A 774 -1.85 -53.86 -29.33
CA PRO A 774 -3.26 -54.11 -29.01
C PRO A 774 -3.65 -53.56 -27.60
N PRO A 775 -4.94 -53.30 -27.34
CA PRO A 775 -5.37 -52.49 -26.20
C PRO A 775 -5.74 -53.29 -24.93
N TRP A 776 -5.79 -52.56 -23.81
CA TRP A 776 -6.23 -53.04 -22.49
C TRP A 776 -7.67 -53.60 -22.50
N ARG A 777 -7.85 -54.75 -21.84
CA ARG A 777 -9.13 -55.23 -21.28
C ARG A 777 -8.90 -55.69 -19.84
N GLY A 778 -9.80 -55.34 -18.93
CA GLY A 778 -9.70 -55.73 -17.51
C GLY A 778 -10.68 -56.84 -17.11
N ARG A 779 -10.35 -57.50 -15.99
CA ARG A 779 -11.18 -58.27 -15.03
C ARG A 779 -10.29 -58.46 -13.78
N SER A 780 -10.64 -57.94 -12.60
CA SER A 780 -11.68 -58.39 -11.65
C SER A 780 -11.23 -59.56 -10.76
N ASP A 781 -11.07 -59.23 -9.48
CA ASP A 781 -11.58 -59.99 -8.32
C ASP A 781 -10.80 -61.15 -7.68
N LEU A 782 -10.51 -60.95 -6.38
CA LEU A 782 -10.57 -61.91 -5.24
C LEU A 782 -9.51 -63.07 -5.24
N THR A 783 -8.97 -63.57 -4.12
CA THR A 783 -9.08 -63.28 -2.67
C THR A 783 -7.94 -63.96 -1.89
N ALA A 784 -7.71 -63.49 -0.65
CA ALA A 784 -7.10 -64.22 0.49
C ALA A 784 -5.60 -64.64 0.39
N GLY A 785 -4.84 -64.63 1.49
CA GLY A 785 -5.15 -64.12 2.84
C GLY A 785 -4.09 -64.49 3.90
N LEU A 786 -4.28 -63.97 5.11
CA LEU A 786 -3.58 -64.32 6.38
C LEU A 786 -2.06 -63.98 6.42
N CYS A 787 -1.43 -63.60 7.54
CA CYS A 787 -1.84 -63.50 8.96
C CYS A 787 -1.05 -62.33 9.62
N SER A 788 -1.64 -61.51 10.50
CA SER A 788 -1.55 -61.58 12.00
C SER A 788 -0.18 -61.17 12.60
N ALA A 789 -0.04 -60.37 13.69
CA ALA A 789 -0.96 -59.49 14.44
C ALA A 789 -0.17 -58.64 15.49
N ARG A 790 -0.91 -57.82 16.28
CA ARG A 790 -0.55 -56.94 17.44
C ARG A 790 -0.38 -55.45 17.07
N GLY A 791 -1.18 -54.50 17.56
CA GLY A 791 -2.48 -54.51 18.29
C GLY A 791 -3.10 -53.11 18.16
N MET A 792 -4.40 -52.92 17.91
CA MET A 792 -5.51 -52.84 18.88
C MET A 792 -5.17 -52.03 20.16
N GLY A 793 -5.97 -51.07 20.62
CA GLY A 793 -7.35 -50.63 20.30
C GLY A 793 -7.89 -49.82 21.49
N GLN A 794 -9.07 -49.18 21.56
CA GLN A 794 -10.19 -48.90 20.65
C GLN A 794 -11.06 -47.85 21.37
N ASN A 795 -11.78 -46.97 20.65
CA ASN A 795 -13.27 -46.99 20.64
C ASN A 795 -13.93 -45.92 19.74
N THR A 796 -15.15 -46.26 19.35
CA THR A 796 -16.02 -45.74 18.27
C THR A 796 -17.22 -44.94 18.89
N PRO A 797 -18.33 -44.54 18.21
CA PRO A 797 -18.79 -44.90 16.86
C PRO A 797 -19.48 -43.84 15.94
N HIS A 798 -19.72 -44.34 14.72
CA HIS A 798 -20.37 -43.85 13.50
C HIS A 798 -21.59 -42.91 13.51
N ALA A 799 -21.68 -42.12 12.42
CA ALA A 799 -22.88 -42.01 11.57
C ALA A 799 -22.47 -41.76 10.08
N ALA A 800 -23.31 -42.10 9.10
CA ALA A 800 -22.96 -42.15 7.66
C ALA A 800 -23.62 -41.05 6.79
N PRO A 801 -23.09 -40.74 5.58
CA PRO A 801 -23.76 -39.89 4.59
C PRO A 801 -24.32 -40.65 3.36
N GLN A 802 -25.45 -40.16 2.83
CA GLN A 802 -26.09 -40.62 1.59
C GLN A 802 -25.60 -39.87 0.32
N PRO A 803 -25.84 -40.38 -0.91
CA PRO A 803 -25.32 -39.79 -2.16
C PRO A 803 -26.27 -38.78 -2.83
N ILE A 804 -25.71 -37.80 -3.55
CA ILE A 804 -26.42 -36.81 -4.40
C ILE A 804 -25.69 -36.72 -5.77
N PRO A 805 -26.40 -36.54 -6.92
CA PRO A 805 -25.94 -37.11 -8.19
C PRO A 805 -25.15 -36.18 -9.13
N HIS A 806 -24.68 -36.80 -10.23
CA HIS A 806 -23.87 -36.24 -11.31
C HIS A 806 -24.26 -34.84 -11.84
N ARG A 807 -23.23 -34.03 -12.15
CA ARG A 807 -23.26 -33.04 -13.24
C ARG A 807 -22.09 -33.24 -14.21
N ALA A 808 -22.32 -32.84 -15.46
CA ALA A 808 -21.56 -33.29 -16.63
C ALA A 808 -20.14 -32.71 -16.75
N ARG A 809 -19.25 -33.49 -17.38
CA ARG A 809 -17.92 -33.05 -17.81
C ARG A 809 -18.06 -32.12 -19.02
N LEU A 810 -17.51 -30.91 -18.94
CA LEU A 810 -17.22 -30.09 -20.12
C LEU A 810 -15.81 -30.41 -20.62
N ARG A 811 -15.70 -30.72 -21.92
CA ARG A 811 -14.41 -30.80 -22.63
C ARG A 811 -13.94 -29.38 -22.97
N PRO A 812 -12.63 -29.08 -22.97
CA PRO A 812 -12.12 -27.88 -23.63
C PRO A 812 -12.09 -28.12 -25.16
N GLU A 813 -12.71 -27.23 -25.92
CA GLU A 813 -12.45 -27.13 -27.37
C GLU A 813 -11.25 -26.22 -27.65
N PRO A 814 -10.50 -26.45 -28.75
CA PRO A 814 -9.34 -25.66 -29.10
C PRO A 814 -9.74 -24.35 -29.80
N LEU A 815 -9.26 -23.21 -29.27
CA LEU A 815 -9.39 -21.91 -29.93
C LEU A 815 -8.59 -21.88 -31.23
N SER A 816 -9.27 -21.60 -32.34
CA SER A 816 -8.70 -21.55 -33.69
C SER A 816 -7.96 -20.24 -33.96
N VAL A 817 -6.85 -20.36 -34.72
CA VAL A 817 -5.96 -19.26 -35.05
C VAL A 817 -6.47 -18.51 -36.29
N LEU A 818 -6.70 -17.20 -36.18
CA LEU A 818 -6.92 -16.31 -37.32
C LEU A 818 -5.82 -15.25 -37.42
N ARG A 819 -4.85 -15.50 -38.31
CA ARG A 819 -3.87 -14.49 -38.77
C ARG A 819 -4.49 -13.62 -39.88
N PRO A 820 -4.34 -12.29 -39.87
CA PRO A 820 -4.52 -11.49 -41.06
C PRO A 820 -3.27 -11.57 -41.94
N ARG A 821 -3.41 -12.00 -43.21
CA ARG A 821 -2.36 -11.87 -44.23
C ARG A 821 -2.38 -10.46 -44.82
N SER A 822 -1.22 -9.80 -44.88
CA SER A 822 -1.04 -8.60 -45.68
C SER A 822 -0.76 -8.94 -47.15
N ARG A 823 -1.44 -8.30 -48.09
CA ARG A 823 -0.91 -7.98 -49.43
C ARG A 823 -1.46 -6.64 -49.92
N ARG A 824 -0.57 -5.86 -50.55
CA ARG A 824 -0.81 -4.50 -51.05
C ARG A 824 -1.59 -4.53 -52.38
N ARG A 825 -2.45 -3.53 -52.62
CA ARG A 825 -2.28 -2.50 -53.68
C ARG A 825 -3.50 -1.54 -53.74
N THR A 826 -3.18 -0.25 -53.88
CA THR A 826 -4.03 0.87 -54.35
C THR A 826 -4.28 0.74 -55.89
N PRO A 827 -5.09 1.57 -56.58
CA PRO A 827 -5.56 2.93 -56.20
C PRO A 827 -7.00 3.37 -56.60
N CYS A 828 -7.31 4.64 -56.28
CA CYS A 828 -8.28 5.56 -56.91
C CYS A 828 -9.79 5.28 -56.81
N GLY A 829 -10.58 6.36 -56.67
CA GLY A 829 -12.03 6.35 -56.98
C GLY A 829 -12.94 7.19 -56.09
N LEU A 830 -12.92 8.51 -56.30
CA LEU A 830 -14.06 9.46 -56.23
C LEU A 830 -15.30 9.18 -55.35
N ALA A 831 -15.57 10.18 -54.49
CA ALA A 831 -16.86 10.87 -54.31
C ALA A 831 -18.18 10.10 -54.03
N GLY A 832 -18.85 10.52 -52.95
CA GLY A 832 -20.19 11.09 -53.14
C GLY A 832 -21.36 10.47 -52.35
N VAL A 833 -22.06 11.37 -51.66
CA VAL A 833 -23.54 11.41 -51.53
C VAL A 833 -24.25 10.44 -50.56
N ARG A 834 -24.97 11.09 -49.63
CA ARG A 834 -26.02 10.63 -48.68
C ARG A 834 -27.37 10.37 -49.40
N PRO A 835 -28.51 10.10 -48.72
CA PRO A 835 -28.84 9.14 -47.66
C PRO A 835 -30.19 8.41 -47.95
N ALA A 836 -30.85 7.89 -46.90
CA ALA A 836 -32.27 7.47 -46.83
C ALA A 836 -32.64 6.15 -47.55
N GLY A 837 -33.65 5.39 -47.09
CA GLY A 837 -34.41 5.53 -45.84
C GLY A 837 -35.59 4.54 -45.72
N ARG A 838 -36.15 4.45 -44.51
CA ARG A 838 -37.51 4.02 -44.12
C ARG A 838 -38.06 2.63 -44.47
N ASP A 839 -38.66 2.06 -43.42
CA ASP A 839 -39.93 1.33 -43.32
C ASP A 839 -40.15 0.05 -44.15
N HIS A 840 -40.41 -1.08 -43.45
CA HIS A 840 -41.74 -1.75 -43.43
C HIS A 840 -41.73 -3.04 -42.58
N ALA A 841 -42.77 -3.20 -41.76
CA ALA A 841 -43.31 -4.49 -41.26
C ALA A 841 -44.57 -4.83 -42.13
N PRO A 842 -45.36 -5.92 -41.94
CA PRO A 842 -45.45 -6.87 -40.81
C PRO A 842 -45.75 -8.35 -41.20
N CYS A 843 -46.40 -9.11 -40.29
CA CYS A 843 -47.15 -10.39 -40.47
C CYS A 843 -46.38 -11.73 -40.53
N ASP A 844 -46.89 -12.89 -40.03
CA ASP A 844 -47.95 -13.20 -39.02
C ASP A 844 -47.94 -14.73 -38.66
N GLN A 845 -48.77 -15.17 -37.69
CA GLN A 845 -49.25 -16.55 -37.38
C GLN A 845 -48.25 -17.56 -36.73
N HIS A 846 -48.51 -18.23 -35.59
CA HIS A 846 -49.73 -18.94 -35.16
C HIS A 846 -49.93 -19.04 -33.61
N HIS A 847 -51.19 -19.18 -33.19
CA HIS A 847 -51.71 -19.50 -31.83
C HIS A 847 -52.12 -21.01 -31.74
N PRO A 848 -52.65 -21.62 -30.62
CA PRO A 848 -53.37 -21.04 -29.46
C PRO A 848 -53.18 -21.64 -28.03
N ALA A 849 -53.92 -21.02 -27.08
CA ALA A 849 -54.29 -21.29 -25.66
C ALA A 849 -54.43 -22.77 -25.14
N ARG A 850 -54.52 -23.10 -23.82
CA ARG A 850 -55.28 -22.51 -22.66
C ARG A 850 -54.71 -22.87 -21.24
N PRO A 851 -55.13 -22.17 -20.15
CA PRO A 851 -54.94 -22.54 -18.71
C PRO A 851 -56.21 -23.23 -18.11
N PRO A 852 -56.29 -23.68 -16.81
CA PRO A 852 -56.68 -22.79 -15.68
C PRO A 852 -56.33 -23.17 -14.19
N PHE A 853 -56.20 -22.13 -13.34
CA PHE A 853 -56.69 -21.90 -11.95
C PHE A 853 -56.80 -22.92 -10.76
N ARG A 854 -56.66 -22.33 -9.54
CA ARG A 854 -57.05 -22.71 -8.14
C ARG A 854 -56.06 -23.55 -7.29
N ALA A 855 -56.00 -23.42 -5.95
CA ALA A 855 -56.25 -22.32 -4.99
C ALA A 855 -55.96 -22.80 -3.53
N ARG A 856 -55.40 -21.95 -2.65
CA ARG A 856 -55.74 -21.87 -1.19
C ARG A 856 -55.10 -20.65 -0.52
N ALA A 857 -55.68 -20.20 0.59
CA ALA A 857 -55.39 -18.93 1.28
C ALA A 857 -55.26 -19.14 2.82
N GLY A 858 -54.93 -18.05 3.53
CA GLY A 858 -54.78 -17.93 4.99
C GLY A 858 -53.39 -17.35 5.35
N ASP A 859 -53.24 -16.10 5.79
CA ASP A 859 -53.62 -15.51 7.11
C ASP A 859 -52.88 -16.19 8.29
N THR A 860 -52.28 -15.51 9.28
CA THR A 860 -52.29 -14.07 9.64
C THR A 860 -51.10 -13.71 10.58
N ALA A 861 -50.68 -12.44 10.55
CA ALA A 861 -50.33 -11.55 11.69
C ALA A 861 -49.45 -11.97 12.91
N ARG A 862 -48.54 -11.03 13.26
CA ARG A 862 -48.11 -10.59 14.63
C ARG A 862 -47.01 -11.34 15.43
N HIS A 863 -45.92 -10.61 15.67
CA HIS A 863 -45.11 -10.58 16.92
C HIS A 863 -45.97 -10.30 18.19
N PRO A 864 -45.53 -10.53 19.46
CA PRO A 864 -44.13 -10.40 19.93
C PRO A 864 -43.64 -11.34 21.08
N CYS A 865 -42.36 -11.15 21.45
CA CYS A 865 -41.74 -11.25 22.79
C CYS A 865 -41.70 -12.55 23.64
N ALA A 866 -40.56 -12.63 24.36
CA ALA A 866 -40.31 -13.22 25.68
C ALA A 866 -39.91 -14.72 25.83
N SER A 867 -38.65 -14.90 26.24
CA SER A 867 -38.17 -15.75 27.36
C SER A 867 -38.35 -17.29 27.33
N GLY A 868 -37.27 -18.06 27.59
CA GLY A 868 -37.45 -19.43 28.10
C GLY A 868 -36.33 -20.47 28.01
N ALA A 869 -35.20 -20.27 28.71
CA ALA A 869 -34.44 -21.32 29.45
C ALA A 869 -33.75 -22.53 28.75
N LEU A 870 -32.92 -23.20 29.57
CA LEU A 870 -32.16 -24.46 29.40
C LEU A 870 -30.87 -24.36 28.52
N LEU A 871 -29.71 -24.88 28.93
CA LEU A 871 -29.42 -25.90 29.95
C LEU A 871 -28.23 -25.55 30.89
N CYS A 872 -28.28 -26.13 32.09
CA CYS A 872 -27.24 -26.03 33.13
C CYS A 872 -25.98 -26.85 32.79
N ARG A 873 -24.83 -26.40 33.30
CA ARG A 873 -23.90 -27.28 34.04
C ARG A 873 -23.35 -26.58 35.28
N ARG A 874 -23.48 -27.25 36.43
CA ARG A 874 -22.93 -26.83 37.72
C ARG A 874 -21.48 -27.29 37.86
N SER A 875 -20.66 -26.46 38.49
CA SER A 875 -19.66 -26.89 39.48
C SER A 875 -19.36 -25.70 40.37
N ALA A 876 -19.77 -25.75 41.63
CA ALA A 876 -19.58 -24.68 42.61
C ALA A 876 -18.38 -24.98 43.50
N PHE A 877 -17.73 -23.92 43.99
CA PHE A 877 -16.98 -23.94 45.24
C PHE A 877 -17.20 -22.60 45.96
N ASP A 878 -17.78 -22.69 47.16
CA ASP A 878 -17.88 -21.63 48.17
C ASP A 878 -16.47 -21.25 48.73
N ALA A 879 -16.25 -20.18 49.48
CA ALA A 879 -16.96 -18.91 49.74
C ALA A 879 -15.96 -17.99 50.49
N GLY A 880 -16.19 -16.67 50.54
CA GLY A 880 -15.25 -15.78 51.24
C GLY A 880 -15.65 -14.31 51.25
N THR A 881 -16.65 -13.94 52.05
CA THR A 881 -16.99 -12.53 52.33
C THR A 881 -15.99 -11.90 53.31
N ARG A 882 -15.59 -10.63 53.09
CA ARG A 882 -15.51 -9.60 54.14
C ARG A 882 -15.12 -8.18 53.66
N THR A 883 -16.01 -7.24 53.97
CA THR A 883 -15.78 -5.88 54.50
C THR A 883 -14.80 -4.92 53.83
N ALA A 884 -15.40 -3.89 53.21
CA ALA A 884 -15.12 -2.47 53.34
C ALA A 884 -13.98 -1.98 54.27
N THR A 885 -13.22 -1.00 53.76
CA THR A 885 -12.69 0.13 54.53
C THR A 885 -12.57 1.36 53.63
N ALA A 886 -13.12 2.48 54.09
CA ALA A 886 -12.90 3.81 53.51
C ALA A 886 -12.22 4.68 54.56
N TYR A 887 -11.24 5.51 54.18
CA TYR A 887 -10.78 6.64 54.99
C TYR A 887 -10.24 7.78 54.09
N PRO A 888 -10.56 9.05 54.36
CA PRO A 888 -10.11 10.20 53.56
C PRO A 888 -8.99 11.03 54.24
N ALA A 889 -8.26 11.82 53.45
CA ALA A 889 -7.47 12.98 53.89
C ALA A 889 -7.40 13.98 52.71
N ALA A 890 -7.89 15.23 52.80
CA ALA A 890 -7.52 16.35 53.66
C ALA A 890 -6.28 17.15 53.17
N ARG A 891 -6.56 18.27 52.48
CA ARG A 891 -5.74 19.52 52.50
C ARG A 891 -5.78 20.12 53.93
N PRO A 892 -4.93 21.10 54.37
CA PRO A 892 -4.37 22.20 53.55
C PRO A 892 -3.00 22.81 53.95
N ARG A 893 -2.70 23.96 53.31
CA ARG A 893 -1.91 25.14 53.74
C ARG A 893 -0.50 25.36 53.16
N ALA A 894 -0.25 26.66 52.97
CA ALA A 894 0.85 27.27 52.27
C ALA A 894 1.86 27.96 53.21
N ALA A 895 3.09 28.06 52.73
CA ALA A 895 4.09 29.11 52.98
C ALA A 895 5.04 29.08 51.75
N GLY A 896 5.65 30.15 51.25
CA GLY A 896 5.80 31.51 51.77
C GLY A 896 7.30 31.80 52.01
N LEU A 897 7.82 32.91 51.45
CA LEU A 897 9.24 33.38 51.40
C LEU A 897 10.00 32.93 50.13
N HIS A 898 10.31 33.82 49.17
CA HIS A 898 11.29 34.93 49.14
C HIS A 898 12.75 34.50 48.92
N HIS A 899 13.27 34.75 47.70
CA HIS A 899 14.47 35.59 47.49
C HIS A 899 14.72 35.88 46.00
N ALA A 900 14.89 37.17 45.67
CA ALA A 900 15.66 37.69 44.54
C ALA A 900 16.66 38.71 45.14
N PRO A 901 17.80 39.00 44.49
CA PRO A 901 17.89 40.09 43.49
C PRO A 901 18.89 39.74 42.32
N ASP A 902 19.29 40.57 41.35
CA ASP A 902 18.99 41.98 41.00
C ASP A 902 19.22 42.29 39.48
N GLN A 903 19.18 43.59 39.13
CA GLN A 903 19.79 44.35 38.01
C GLN A 903 20.97 43.69 37.22
N GLY A 904 21.21 43.97 35.93
CA GLY A 904 20.79 45.09 35.06
C GLY A 904 21.19 44.89 33.56
N PRO A 905 21.16 45.93 32.70
CA PRO A 905 20.50 45.83 31.39
C PRO A 905 21.40 45.61 30.16
N GLY A 906 20.80 45.08 29.07
CA GLY A 906 21.39 44.97 27.74
C GLY A 906 20.38 45.13 26.61
N THR A 907 20.31 46.32 26.00
CA THR A 907 19.49 46.64 24.82
C THR A 907 20.11 46.10 23.54
N ARG A 908 19.31 45.55 22.60
CA ARG A 908 19.26 45.99 21.19
C ARG A 908 18.22 45.23 20.33
N ASP A 909 17.33 46.03 19.74
CA ASP A 909 16.84 46.03 18.36
C ASP A 909 16.22 44.77 17.72
N ARG A 910 14.94 44.93 17.38
CA ARG A 910 14.20 44.15 16.38
C ARG A 910 14.48 44.69 14.96
N ALA A 911 14.78 43.80 14.02
CA ALA A 911 14.53 43.95 12.59
C ALA A 911 14.31 42.52 12.03
N ALA A 912 13.14 42.13 11.51
CA ALA A 912 12.49 42.57 10.28
C ALA A 912 12.97 41.83 9.00
N GLY A 913 12.66 40.53 8.92
CA GLY A 913 12.42 39.77 7.67
C GLY A 913 13.59 39.49 6.72
N PRO A 914 13.33 38.84 5.58
CA PRO A 914 12.08 38.17 5.18
C PRO A 914 12.05 36.66 5.47
#